data_AF-A0A7X6T5E5-F1
#
_entry.id   AF-A0A7X6T5E5-F1
#
_cell.length_a   1.000
_cell.length_b   1.000
_cell.length_c   1.000
_cell.angle_alpha   90.00
_cell.angle_beta   90.00
_cell.angle_gamma   90.00
#
_symmetry.space_group_name_H-M   'P 1'
#
loop_
_entity.id
_entity.type
_entity.pdbx_description
1 polymer ?
#
loop_
_entity_poly.entity_id
_entity_poly.type
_entity_poly.pdbx_seq_one_letter_code
_entity_poly.pdbx_strand_id
1 'polypeptide(L)'
;LAMNEQGYKNLMILNSISYIEGHYYRPRISDELLVKYNEGLICLSACLAGEIPQLILANDYEGAKERALFYNSVFDDGRYYLELQDHGLDEQKESNPVIVKLARELNIPLVATNDIHYIEASDANAQDIVLCIGTNKKKSDQDRMRFPSQEFYMKSAQEMAELFSWVPEAVANSVKIAERCNIEISQPGPMLPDYEIPEGFDSPDDYLIHIAQTGLEERYSTITEELQSRLDYELGVITGMKYTGYFLIVWDFIYWAKQQNIPVGPGRGSGAGSLVAYSMAITDIDPIKYNLLFERFLNPERISMPDFDIDFCYERRQEVIDYVTNKSGAEKVAQIATFGTLKVKAVIKDVARVLDIPFNEATNIVNLIPEVLPPGKGGETVNVTVQRAIDHSTELQELEARGGVYAELFDVAKRLEGFNRHTSTHAAGVVIGQDNLTNYVPLYRDSKTGAVTTQYSMGLLEGCGLVKMDFLGLKTLTLLKHTEDLVRRRDPSFSLEDISEEDPYTFTMLSKGESACVFQFESAGMQRVLKDAKPNSIEDLVALNALYRPGPMGNIPKYVDSKNGKIAIEYYHEDLEEILKPTYGVIVYQEQVMQIAQTIGGYTMAQADILRRAMGKKDPATMAKEKEKFIAGAVEK
;
A
#
# COMPACT_ATOMS: atom_id res chain seq x y z
N LEU A 1 -9.84 -12.76 -22.87
CA LEU A 1 -10.35 -11.37 -22.80
C LEU A 1 -11.70 -11.40 -22.10
N ALA A 2 -12.01 -10.44 -21.24
CA ALA A 2 -13.35 -10.32 -20.66
C ALA A 2 -14.20 -9.40 -21.55
N MET A 3 -15.45 -9.78 -21.81
CA MET A 3 -16.40 -8.98 -22.58
C MET A 3 -17.22 -8.06 -21.69
N ASN A 4 -17.49 -8.51 -20.46
CA ASN A 4 -18.39 -7.89 -19.50
C ASN A 4 -17.93 -8.19 -18.07
N GLU A 5 -18.69 -7.72 -17.07
CA GLU A 5 -18.38 -7.89 -15.66
C GLU A 5 -18.28 -9.38 -15.23
N GLN A 6 -19.16 -10.24 -15.76
CA GLN A 6 -19.11 -11.68 -15.46
C GLN A 6 -17.82 -12.33 -16.00
N GLY A 7 -17.40 -11.94 -17.21
CA GLY A 7 -16.11 -12.35 -17.76
C GLY A 7 -14.94 -11.86 -16.92
N TYR A 8 -14.98 -10.62 -16.42
CA TYR A 8 -13.94 -10.10 -15.55
C TYR A 8 -13.84 -10.89 -14.23
N LYS A 9 -14.97 -11.21 -13.60
CA LYS A 9 -15.03 -12.09 -12.41
C LYS A 9 -14.44 -13.47 -12.70
N ASN A 10 -14.81 -14.08 -13.82
CA ASN A 10 -14.26 -15.36 -14.24
C ASN A 10 -12.74 -15.29 -14.47
N LEU A 11 -12.20 -14.22 -15.06
CA LEU A 11 -10.76 -14.02 -15.18
C LEU A 11 -10.08 -13.88 -13.82
N MET A 12 -10.66 -13.14 -12.87
CA MET A 12 -10.11 -13.03 -11.52
C MET A 12 -10.05 -14.38 -10.81
N ILE A 13 -11.09 -15.21 -10.95
CA ILE A 13 -11.14 -16.56 -10.39
C ILE A 13 -10.10 -17.47 -11.04
N LEU A 14 -10.08 -17.57 -12.37
CA LEU A 14 -9.12 -18.39 -13.12
C LEU A 14 -7.68 -18.00 -12.80
N ASN A 15 -7.40 -16.70 -12.75
CA ASN A 15 -6.10 -16.17 -12.38
C ASN A 15 -5.75 -16.57 -10.93
N SER A 16 -6.66 -16.38 -9.99
CA SER A 16 -6.44 -16.73 -8.57
C SER A 16 -6.15 -18.22 -8.37
N ILE A 17 -6.95 -19.10 -8.99
CA ILE A 17 -6.74 -20.55 -8.94
C ILE A 17 -5.36 -20.91 -9.52
N SER A 18 -4.98 -20.29 -10.64
CA SER A 18 -3.69 -20.56 -11.28
C SER A 18 -2.49 -20.25 -10.39
N TYR A 19 -2.59 -19.22 -9.54
CA TYR A 19 -1.53 -18.79 -8.63
C TYR A 19 -1.60 -19.43 -7.24
N ILE A 20 -2.76 -19.87 -6.79
CA ILE A 20 -2.94 -20.48 -5.46
C ILE A 20 -2.76 -22.00 -5.51
N GLU A 21 -3.26 -22.65 -6.56
CA GLU A 21 -3.33 -24.12 -6.69
C GLU A 21 -2.56 -24.65 -7.91
N GLY A 22 -2.65 -23.94 -9.05
CA GLY A 22 -2.12 -24.40 -10.35
C GLY A 22 -0.62 -24.20 -10.57
N HIS A 23 0.09 -23.62 -9.60
CA HIS A 23 1.48 -23.20 -9.78
C HIS A 23 2.45 -24.39 -9.77
N TYR A 24 3.19 -24.55 -10.86
CA TYR A 24 4.35 -25.46 -10.93
C TYR A 24 5.62 -24.65 -11.24
N TYR A 25 6.06 -24.60 -12.49
CA TYR A 25 7.06 -23.61 -12.95
C TYR A 25 6.45 -22.24 -13.28
N ARG A 26 5.16 -22.25 -13.62
CA ARG A 26 4.32 -21.09 -13.95
C ARG A 26 2.92 -21.33 -13.37
N PRO A 27 2.13 -20.27 -13.12
CA PRO A 27 0.70 -20.40 -12.83
C PRO A 27 -0.02 -20.97 -14.06
N ARG A 28 -0.89 -21.97 -13.86
CA ARG A 28 -1.57 -22.70 -14.94
C ARG A 28 -3.03 -22.95 -14.60
N ILE A 29 -3.86 -23.10 -15.62
CA ILE A 29 -5.26 -23.52 -15.52
C ILE A 29 -5.49 -24.79 -16.35
N SER A 30 -6.58 -25.51 -16.09
CA SER A 30 -6.98 -26.72 -16.81
C SER A 30 -8.17 -26.46 -17.74
N ASP A 31 -8.38 -27.36 -18.69
CA ASP A 31 -9.56 -27.38 -19.55
C ASP A 31 -10.87 -27.43 -18.74
N GLU A 32 -10.91 -28.16 -17.62
CA GLU A 32 -12.07 -28.22 -16.72
C GLU A 32 -12.42 -26.85 -16.13
N LEU A 33 -11.40 -26.07 -15.74
CA LEU A 33 -11.58 -24.72 -15.23
C LEU A 33 -12.06 -23.77 -16.34
N LEU A 34 -11.54 -23.91 -17.56
CA LEU A 34 -12.00 -23.15 -18.71
C LEU A 34 -13.48 -23.44 -19.01
N VAL A 35 -13.88 -24.72 -19.05
CA VAL A 35 -15.29 -25.11 -19.23
C VAL A 35 -16.16 -24.49 -18.14
N LYS A 36 -15.72 -24.54 -16.88
CA LYS A 36 -16.49 -24.02 -15.74
C LYS A 36 -16.63 -22.50 -15.73
N TYR A 37 -15.58 -21.76 -16.09
CA TYR A 37 -15.51 -20.30 -15.98
C TYR A 37 -15.37 -19.60 -17.34
N ASN A 38 -16.07 -20.09 -18.38
CA ASN A 38 -16.00 -19.51 -19.73
C ASN A 38 -16.92 -18.30 -19.96
N GLU A 39 -17.97 -18.14 -19.16
CA GLU A 39 -19.01 -17.14 -19.42
C GLU A 39 -18.43 -15.73 -19.48
N GLY A 40 -18.85 -14.93 -20.47
CA GLY A 40 -18.37 -13.55 -20.61
C GLY A 40 -16.93 -13.44 -21.11
N LEU A 41 -16.26 -14.55 -21.47
CA LEU A 41 -14.90 -14.54 -22.01
C LEU A 41 -14.88 -14.70 -23.53
N ILE A 42 -13.94 -13.99 -24.17
CA ILE A 42 -13.43 -14.26 -25.52
C ILE A 42 -12.04 -14.91 -25.40
N CYS A 43 -11.82 -15.98 -26.15
CA CYS A 43 -10.57 -16.74 -26.18
C CYS A 43 -9.92 -16.65 -27.57
N LEU A 44 -8.60 -16.45 -27.59
CA LEU A 44 -7.79 -16.44 -28.80
C LEU A 44 -6.86 -17.66 -28.77
N SER A 45 -6.48 -18.21 -29.92
CA SER A 45 -5.64 -19.42 -29.99
C SER A 45 -4.18 -19.23 -29.54
N ALA A 46 -3.81 -18.02 -29.09
CA ALA A 46 -2.50 -17.62 -28.57
C ALA A 46 -1.39 -17.49 -29.64
N CYS A 47 -0.20 -17.12 -29.19
CA CYS A 47 1.00 -16.93 -30.00
C CYS A 47 1.58 -18.27 -30.50
N LEU A 48 2.78 -18.25 -31.07
CA LEU A 48 3.46 -19.45 -31.60
C LEU A 48 3.62 -20.58 -30.56
N ALA A 49 3.66 -20.25 -29.26
CA ALA A 49 3.71 -21.22 -28.17
C ALA A 49 2.34 -21.80 -27.78
N GLY A 50 1.25 -21.34 -28.42
CA GLY A 50 -0.10 -21.84 -28.24
C GLY A 50 -0.27 -23.28 -28.75
N GLU A 51 -1.26 -23.97 -28.23
CA GLU A 51 -1.51 -25.39 -28.51
C GLU A 51 -1.72 -25.67 -30.01
N ILE A 52 -2.50 -24.82 -30.70
CA ILE A 52 -2.82 -25.00 -32.11
C ILE A 52 -1.59 -24.77 -33.02
N PRO A 53 -0.87 -23.63 -32.92
CA PRO A 53 0.36 -23.45 -33.69
C PRO A 53 1.39 -24.56 -33.45
N GLN A 54 1.56 -25.03 -32.21
CA GLN A 54 2.49 -26.12 -31.89
C GLN A 54 2.11 -27.44 -32.56
N LEU A 55 0.82 -27.81 -32.57
CA LEU A 55 0.33 -29.02 -33.26
C LEU A 55 0.53 -28.93 -34.78
N ILE A 56 0.28 -27.74 -35.35
CA ILE A 56 0.52 -27.49 -36.78
C ILE A 56 1.99 -27.68 -37.14
N LEU A 57 2.92 -27.09 -36.36
CA LEU A 57 4.37 -27.24 -36.57
C LEU A 57 4.86 -28.67 -36.34
N ALA A 58 4.17 -29.42 -35.48
CA ALA A 58 4.40 -30.86 -35.30
C ALA A 58 3.82 -31.73 -36.44
N ASN A 59 3.24 -31.12 -37.48
CA ASN A 59 2.53 -31.77 -38.59
C ASN A 59 1.28 -32.58 -38.15
N ASP A 60 0.67 -32.24 -37.02
CA ASP A 60 -0.56 -32.86 -36.51
C ASP A 60 -1.79 -31.96 -36.77
N TYR A 61 -2.25 -31.94 -38.02
CA TYR A 61 -3.42 -31.15 -38.42
C TYR A 61 -4.72 -31.62 -37.75
N GLU A 62 -4.90 -32.93 -37.59
CA GLU A 62 -6.13 -33.47 -36.98
C GLU A 62 -6.19 -33.15 -35.49
N GLY A 63 -5.07 -33.23 -34.76
CA GLY A 63 -5.01 -32.77 -33.37
C GLY A 63 -5.27 -31.27 -33.24
N ALA A 64 -4.69 -30.44 -34.12
CA ALA A 64 -4.95 -29.01 -34.15
C ALA A 64 -6.45 -28.70 -34.38
N LYS A 65 -7.09 -29.47 -35.27
CA LYS A 65 -8.53 -29.38 -35.56
C LYS A 65 -9.40 -29.80 -34.39
N GLU A 66 -9.07 -30.91 -33.73
CA GLU A 66 -9.78 -31.37 -32.54
C GLU A 66 -9.73 -30.32 -31.42
N ARG A 67 -8.55 -29.73 -31.17
CA ARG A 67 -8.39 -28.67 -30.17
C ARG A 67 -9.12 -27.39 -30.54
N ALA A 68 -9.09 -26.98 -31.81
CA ALA A 68 -9.88 -25.83 -32.27
C ALA A 68 -11.38 -26.04 -32.03
N LEU A 69 -11.89 -27.24 -32.33
CA LEU A 69 -13.29 -27.60 -32.09
C LEU A 69 -13.63 -27.61 -30.60
N PHE A 70 -12.73 -28.12 -29.75
CA PHE A 70 -12.89 -28.07 -28.30
C PHE A 70 -13.05 -26.61 -27.82
N TYR A 71 -12.10 -25.73 -28.12
CA TYR A 71 -12.19 -24.33 -27.69
C TYR A 71 -13.42 -23.62 -28.28
N ASN A 72 -13.77 -23.87 -29.54
CA ASN A 72 -14.97 -23.32 -30.16
C ASN A 72 -16.26 -23.82 -29.49
N SER A 73 -16.27 -25.04 -28.95
CA SER A 73 -17.39 -25.58 -28.18
C SER A 73 -17.52 -24.98 -26.77
N VAL A 74 -16.39 -24.61 -26.15
CA VAL A 74 -16.34 -23.98 -24.83
C VAL A 74 -16.70 -22.50 -24.90
N PHE A 75 -16.15 -21.79 -25.88
CA PHE A 75 -16.39 -20.38 -26.13
C PHE A 75 -17.32 -20.22 -27.32
N ASP A 76 -18.55 -20.72 -27.14
CA ASP A 76 -19.64 -20.67 -28.11
C ASP A 76 -20.05 -19.23 -28.48
N ASP A 77 -21.02 -19.07 -29.39
CA ASP A 77 -21.48 -17.76 -29.88
C ASP A 77 -20.36 -16.89 -30.49
N GLY A 78 -19.45 -17.56 -31.21
CA GLY A 78 -18.33 -16.92 -31.90
C GLY A 78 -17.38 -16.19 -30.95
N ARG A 79 -17.19 -16.69 -29.72
CA ARG A 79 -16.28 -16.13 -28.71
C ARG A 79 -14.87 -16.72 -28.78
N TYR A 80 -14.65 -17.71 -29.66
CA TYR A 80 -13.33 -18.23 -29.98
C TYR A 80 -12.81 -17.68 -31.31
N TYR A 81 -11.53 -17.29 -31.33
CA TYR A 81 -10.86 -16.79 -32.53
C TYR A 81 -9.52 -17.50 -32.72
N LEU A 82 -9.21 -17.83 -33.98
CA LEU A 82 -7.86 -18.26 -34.36
C LEU A 82 -6.97 -17.02 -34.56
N GLU A 83 -5.90 -16.94 -33.77
CA GLU A 83 -5.01 -15.80 -33.69
C GLU A 83 -3.87 -15.92 -34.70
N LEU A 84 -3.61 -14.83 -35.42
CA LEU A 84 -2.52 -14.68 -36.37
C LEU A 84 -1.55 -13.61 -35.87
N GLN A 85 -0.28 -13.93 -35.92
CA GLN A 85 0.83 -13.05 -35.56
C GLN A 85 1.93 -13.20 -36.60
N ASP A 86 2.61 -12.10 -36.96
CA ASP A 86 3.72 -12.15 -37.90
C ASP A 86 4.86 -11.22 -37.45
N HIS A 87 5.92 -11.84 -36.94
CA HIS A 87 7.12 -11.20 -36.45
C HIS A 87 8.32 -11.51 -37.36
N GLY A 88 8.06 -11.95 -38.60
CA GLY A 88 9.06 -12.35 -39.59
C GLY A 88 9.64 -13.75 -39.39
N LEU A 89 9.10 -14.55 -38.46
CA LEU A 89 9.58 -15.89 -38.12
C LEU A 89 9.17 -16.92 -39.16
N ASP A 90 10.04 -17.89 -39.44
CA ASP A 90 9.77 -18.91 -40.46
C ASP A 90 8.66 -19.86 -40.02
N GLU A 91 8.58 -20.17 -38.73
CA GLU A 91 7.50 -20.96 -38.14
C GLU A 91 6.13 -20.28 -38.26
N GLN A 92 6.07 -18.94 -38.24
CA GLN A 92 4.83 -18.18 -38.48
C GLN A 92 4.44 -18.19 -39.97
N LYS A 93 5.42 -18.13 -40.88
CA LYS A 93 5.16 -18.27 -42.32
C LYS A 93 4.61 -19.65 -42.68
N GLU A 94 5.04 -20.68 -41.95
CA GLU A 94 4.53 -22.06 -42.10
C GLU A 94 3.15 -22.24 -41.47
N SER A 95 2.96 -21.79 -40.23
CA SER A 95 1.72 -22.04 -39.48
C SER A 95 0.55 -21.14 -39.88
N ASN A 96 0.76 -19.85 -40.17
CA ASN A 96 -0.31 -18.89 -40.45
C ASN A 96 -1.22 -19.32 -41.62
N PRO A 97 -0.72 -19.80 -42.78
CA PRO A 97 -1.59 -20.29 -43.86
C PRO A 97 -2.44 -21.50 -43.46
N VAL A 98 -1.90 -22.39 -42.60
CA VAL A 98 -2.62 -23.57 -42.09
C VAL A 98 -3.70 -23.14 -41.10
N ILE A 99 -3.43 -22.16 -40.24
CA ILE A 99 -4.43 -21.56 -39.34
C ILE A 99 -5.57 -20.93 -40.16
N VAL A 100 -5.28 -20.22 -41.25
CA VAL A 100 -6.30 -19.66 -42.15
C VAL A 100 -7.12 -20.75 -42.82
N LYS A 101 -6.49 -21.85 -43.24
CA LYS A 101 -7.20 -23.02 -43.78
C LYS A 101 -8.14 -23.61 -42.72
N LEU A 102 -7.65 -23.79 -41.49
CA LEU A 102 -8.42 -24.34 -40.38
C LEU A 102 -9.63 -23.45 -40.02
N ALA A 103 -9.42 -22.13 -39.96
CA ALA A 103 -10.48 -21.13 -39.74
C ALA A 103 -11.61 -21.27 -40.77
N ARG A 104 -11.27 -21.40 -42.06
CA ARG A 104 -12.25 -21.54 -43.14
C ARG A 104 -12.99 -22.88 -43.09
N GLU A 105 -12.28 -23.97 -42.78
CA GLU A 105 -12.88 -25.30 -42.68
C GLU A 105 -13.86 -25.41 -41.51
N LEU A 106 -13.50 -24.84 -40.36
CA LEU A 106 -14.29 -24.92 -39.13
C LEU A 106 -15.27 -23.75 -38.94
N ASN A 107 -15.23 -22.76 -39.83
CA ASN A 107 -15.98 -21.51 -39.72
C ASN A 107 -15.70 -20.77 -38.38
N ILE A 108 -14.44 -20.75 -37.96
CA ILE A 108 -13.97 -20.02 -36.77
C ILE A 108 -13.34 -18.70 -37.24
N PRO A 109 -13.70 -17.55 -36.66
CA PRO A 109 -13.15 -16.25 -37.09
C PRO A 109 -11.65 -16.11 -36.76
N LEU A 110 -10.94 -15.36 -37.59
CA LEU A 110 -9.54 -15.01 -37.40
C LEU A 110 -9.39 -13.69 -36.66
N VAL A 111 -8.28 -13.48 -35.96
CA VAL A 111 -7.89 -12.16 -35.42
C VAL A 111 -6.38 -11.95 -35.57
N ALA A 112 -5.97 -10.74 -35.92
CA ALA A 112 -4.55 -10.35 -35.96
C ALA A 112 -4.14 -9.64 -34.65
N THR A 113 -3.00 -10.04 -34.09
CA THR A 113 -2.37 -9.39 -32.93
C THR A 113 -0.85 -9.30 -33.13
N ASN A 114 -0.13 -8.63 -32.22
CA ASN A 114 1.33 -8.44 -32.32
C ASN A 114 2.10 -8.79 -31.02
N ASP A 115 1.47 -9.53 -30.10
CA ASP A 115 2.07 -10.00 -28.83
C ASP A 115 3.00 -8.97 -28.16
N ILE A 116 2.46 -7.77 -27.91
CA ILE A 116 3.26 -6.57 -27.59
C ILE A 116 3.92 -6.72 -26.21
N HIS A 117 5.23 -6.48 -26.15
CA HIS A 117 6.03 -6.51 -24.92
C HIS A 117 6.73 -5.17 -24.59
N TYR A 118 6.78 -4.25 -25.55
CA TYR A 118 7.35 -2.91 -25.38
C TYR A 118 6.64 -1.89 -26.29
N ILE A 119 6.85 -0.59 -26.07
CA ILE A 119 6.07 0.45 -26.76
C ILE A 119 6.67 0.74 -28.13
N GLU A 120 7.94 1.12 -28.18
CA GLU A 120 8.61 1.50 -29.43
C GLU A 120 9.57 0.41 -29.91
N ALA A 121 9.79 0.31 -31.22
CA ALA A 121 10.84 -0.57 -31.76
C ALA A 121 12.23 -0.29 -31.14
N SER A 122 12.48 0.95 -30.72
CA SER A 122 13.73 1.38 -30.06
C SER A 122 13.95 0.73 -28.67
N ASP A 123 12.88 0.23 -28.03
CA ASP A 123 12.91 -0.40 -26.71
C ASP A 123 13.41 -1.85 -26.72
N ALA A 124 13.62 -2.46 -27.89
CA ALA A 124 13.96 -3.88 -28.00
C ALA A 124 15.20 -4.27 -27.17
N ASN A 125 16.21 -3.39 -27.11
CA ASN A 125 17.39 -3.63 -26.28
C ASN A 125 17.09 -3.57 -24.77
N ALA A 126 16.26 -2.62 -24.35
CA ALA A 126 15.84 -2.51 -22.96
C ALA A 126 15.02 -3.74 -22.53
N GLN A 127 14.13 -4.23 -23.40
CA GLN A 127 13.39 -5.47 -23.17
C GLN A 127 14.32 -6.68 -23.03
N ASP A 128 15.33 -6.82 -23.89
CA ASP A 128 16.31 -7.89 -23.81
C ASP A 128 17.07 -7.89 -22.47
N ILE A 129 17.42 -6.70 -21.99
CA ILE A 129 18.08 -6.52 -20.69
C ILE A 129 17.12 -6.84 -19.53
N VAL A 130 15.85 -6.42 -19.58
CA VAL A 130 14.84 -6.78 -18.56
C VAL A 130 14.68 -8.29 -18.43
N LEU A 131 14.65 -9.02 -19.54
CA LEU A 131 14.61 -10.49 -19.51
C LEU A 131 15.84 -11.05 -18.82
N CYS A 132 17.04 -10.55 -19.14
CA CYS A 132 18.27 -10.96 -18.47
C CYS A 132 18.27 -10.62 -16.96
N ILE A 133 17.65 -9.51 -16.55
CA ILE A 133 17.42 -9.16 -15.14
C ILE A 133 16.52 -10.22 -14.49
N GLY A 134 15.35 -10.48 -15.07
CA GLY A 134 14.34 -11.40 -14.54
C GLY A 134 14.78 -12.86 -14.49
N THR A 135 15.58 -13.32 -15.46
CA THR A 135 16.11 -14.69 -15.51
C THR A 135 17.47 -14.85 -14.84
N ASN A 136 18.00 -13.78 -14.22
CA ASN A 136 19.34 -13.76 -13.63
C ASN A 136 20.46 -14.23 -14.58
N LYS A 137 20.40 -13.79 -15.84
CA LYS A 137 21.40 -14.06 -16.88
C LYS A 137 22.15 -12.77 -17.24
N LYS A 138 23.23 -12.92 -18.02
CA LYS A 138 23.98 -11.81 -18.61
C LYS A 138 23.64 -11.70 -20.10
N LYS A 139 23.85 -10.52 -20.68
CA LYS A 139 23.60 -10.31 -22.11
C LYS A 139 24.53 -11.16 -23.00
N SER A 140 25.73 -11.44 -22.50
CA SER A 140 26.77 -12.26 -23.13
C SER A 140 26.52 -13.78 -23.07
N ASP A 141 25.60 -14.24 -22.20
CA ASP A 141 25.29 -15.66 -22.07
C ASP A 141 24.64 -16.19 -23.35
N GLN A 142 25.15 -17.31 -23.88
CA GLN A 142 24.59 -17.93 -25.10
C GLN A 142 23.27 -18.66 -24.81
N ASP A 143 23.19 -19.32 -23.65
CA ASP A 143 21.99 -20.02 -23.18
C ASP A 143 21.17 -19.12 -22.25
N ARG A 144 20.51 -18.13 -22.87
CA ARG A 144 19.63 -17.18 -22.19
C ARG A 144 18.32 -17.02 -22.94
N MET A 145 17.28 -16.65 -22.19
CA MET A 145 16.01 -16.25 -22.78
C MET A 145 16.21 -14.96 -23.59
N ARG A 146 15.79 -14.97 -24.85
CA ARG A 146 15.78 -13.82 -25.75
C ARG A 146 14.62 -13.95 -26.73
N PHE A 147 14.11 -12.82 -27.19
CA PHE A 147 13.08 -12.84 -28.22
C PHE A 147 13.72 -13.16 -29.58
N PRO A 148 13.00 -13.86 -30.47
CA PRO A 148 13.55 -14.29 -31.75
C PRO A 148 13.66 -13.14 -32.77
N SER A 149 12.96 -12.03 -32.55
CA SER A 149 13.04 -10.80 -33.35
C SER A 149 12.76 -9.54 -32.50
N GLN A 150 12.80 -8.36 -33.11
CA GLN A 150 12.57 -7.05 -32.48
C GLN A 150 11.17 -6.47 -32.81
N GLU A 151 10.25 -7.32 -33.26
CA GLU A 151 8.96 -6.93 -33.83
C GLU A 151 7.81 -6.86 -32.80
N PHE A 152 8.11 -6.98 -31.50
CA PHE A 152 7.14 -7.11 -30.40
C PHE A 152 6.78 -5.76 -29.77
N TYR A 153 6.83 -4.68 -30.58
CA TYR A 153 6.45 -3.34 -30.17
C TYR A 153 4.99 -3.02 -30.50
N MET A 154 4.49 -1.88 -30.04
CA MET A 154 3.15 -1.40 -30.38
C MET A 154 3.11 -0.84 -31.82
N LYS A 155 2.95 -1.73 -32.81
CA LYS A 155 2.79 -1.36 -34.22
C LYS A 155 1.58 -0.46 -34.43
N SER A 156 1.71 0.48 -35.36
CA SER A 156 0.62 1.30 -35.83
C SER A 156 -0.42 0.47 -36.60
N ALA A 157 -1.64 1.01 -36.72
CA ALA A 157 -2.71 0.38 -37.49
C ALA A 157 -2.32 0.17 -38.96
N GLN A 158 -1.51 1.07 -39.54
CA GLN A 158 -1.03 0.95 -40.91
C GLN A 158 -0.05 -0.21 -41.05
N GLU A 159 0.95 -0.32 -40.16
CA GLU A 159 1.92 -1.43 -40.16
C GLU A 159 1.20 -2.78 -40.05
N MET A 160 0.21 -2.88 -39.15
CA MET A 160 -0.58 -4.11 -38.99
C MET A 160 -1.44 -4.43 -40.24
N ALA A 161 -2.03 -3.41 -40.88
CA ALA A 161 -2.83 -3.60 -42.09
C ALA A 161 -1.98 -4.03 -43.29
N GLU A 162 -0.77 -3.49 -43.43
CA GLU A 162 0.19 -3.89 -44.47
C GLU A 162 0.66 -5.33 -44.25
N LEU A 163 1.04 -5.68 -43.01
CA LEU A 163 1.50 -7.00 -42.60
C LEU A 163 0.46 -8.10 -42.87
N PHE A 164 -0.81 -7.82 -42.59
CA PHE A 164 -1.94 -8.74 -42.79
C PHE A 164 -2.80 -8.42 -44.02
N SER A 165 -2.25 -7.74 -45.02
CA SER A 165 -2.97 -7.35 -46.25
C SER A 165 -3.56 -8.53 -47.04
N TRP A 166 -3.05 -9.74 -46.83
CA TRP A 166 -3.52 -10.98 -47.43
C TRP A 166 -4.69 -11.65 -46.66
N VAL A 167 -4.99 -11.18 -45.43
CA VAL A 167 -6.12 -11.60 -44.57
C VAL A 167 -6.69 -10.38 -43.84
N PRO A 168 -7.27 -9.40 -44.57
CA PRO A 168 -7.74 -8.15 -43.97
C PRO A 168 -8.84 -8.36 -42.92
N GLU A 169 -9.58 -9.47 -43.00
CA GLU A 169 -10.61 -9.83 -42.01
C GLU A 169 -10.04 -10.04 -40.60
N ALA A 170 -8.79 -10.49 -40.46
CA ALA A 170 -8.15 -10.73 -39.17
C ALA A 170 -7.91 -9.40 -38.43
N VAL A 171 -7.46 -8.37 -39.15
CA VAL A 171 -7.31 -7.01 -38.61
C VAL A 171 -8.67 -6.41 -38.28
N ALA A 172 -9.65 -6.52 -39.18
CA ALA A 172 -11.00 -5.99 -38.95
C ALA A 172 -11.69 -6.63 -37.72
N ASN A 173 -11.46 -7.92 -37.46
CA ASN A 173 -12.02 -8.60 -36.30
C ASN A 173 -11.43 -8.14 -34.96
N SER A 174 -10.21 -7.56 -34.93
CA SER A 174 -9.67 -6.93 -33.71
C SER A 174 -10.56 -5.80 -33.21
N VAL A 175 -11.09 -4.97 -34.12
CA VAL A 175 -12.02 -3.88 -33.81
C VAL A 175 -13.35 -4.45 -33.31
N LYS A 176 -13.89 -5.48 -33.97
CA LYS A 176 -15.13 -6.14 -33.53
C LYS A 176 -14.99 -6.77 -32.14
N ILE A 177 -13.84 -7.37 -31.83
CA ILE A 177 -13.56 -7.90 -30.48
C ILE A 177 -13.54 -6.75 -29.48
N ALA A 178 -12.85 -5.65 -29.79
CA ALA A 178 -12.80 -4.48 -28.92
C ALA A 178 -14.21 -3.91 -28.65
N GLU A 179 -15.08 -3.82 -29.67
CA GLU A 179 -16.47 -3.38 -29.53
C GLU A 179 -17.34 -4.33 -28.68
N ARG A 180 -17.00 -5.63 -28.63
CA ARG A 180 -17.66 -6.61 -27.77
C ARG A 180 -17.18 -6.55 -26.31
N CYS A 181 -16.06 -5.90 -26.04
CA CYS A 181 -15.47 -5.80 -24.71
C CYS A 181 -15.84 -4.47 -24.06
N ASN A 182 -16.96 -4.44 -23.34
CA ASN A 182 -17.43 -3.28 -22.60
C ASN A 182 -17.57 -3.62 -21.11
N ILE A 183 -16.54 -3.29 -20.34
CA ILE A 183 -16.47 -3.57 -18.90
C ILE A 183 -16.34 -2.25 -18.16
N GLU A 184 -17.21 -2.04 -17.19
CA GLU A 184 -17.01 -1.04 -16.14
C GLU A 184 -16.52 -1.77 -14.88
N ILE A 185 -15.30 -1.45 -14.44
CA ILE A 185 -14.78 -1.99 -13.18
C ILE A 185 -15.38 -1.14 -12.06
N SER A 186 -16.34 -1.70 -11.34
CA SER A 186 -17.02 -1.01 -10.25
C SER A 186 -16.03 -0.61 -9.16
N GLN A 187 -16.13 0.64 -8.72
CA GLN A 187 -15.40 1.16 -7.56
C GLN A 187 -16.40 1.60 -6.49
N PRO A 188 -17.04 0.65 -5.77
CA PRO A 188 -18.07 0.95 -4.79
C PRO A 188 -17.53 1.76 -3.59
N GLY A 189 -16.20 1.92 -3.48
CA GLY A 189 -15.56 2.45 -2.29
C GLY A 189 -15.54 1.41 -1.17
N PRO A 190 -15.04 1.76 0.03
CA PRO A 190 -14.82 0.81 1.10
C PRO A 190 -16.12 0.16 1.58
N MET A 191 -16.18 -1.17 1.58
CA MET A 191 -17.29 -1.95 2.11
C MET A 191 -16.81 -2.66 3.38
N LEU A 192 -17.48 -2.38 4.50
CA LEU A 192 -17.13 -3.00 5.77
C LEU A 192 -17.62 -4.44 5.82
N PRO A 193 -16.85 -5.38 6.39
CA PRO A 193 -17.37 -6.69 6.71
C PRO A 193 -18.51 -6.59 7.74
N ASP A 194 -19.48 -7.48 7.62
CA ASP A 194 -20.54 -7.61 8.63
C ASP A 194 -19.94 -8.23 9.91
N TYR A 195 -20.43 -7.79 11.07
CA TYR A 195 -20.06 -8.36 12.36
C TYR A 195 -21.25 -9.12 12.95
N GLU A 196 -21.05 -10.40 13.28
CA GLU A 196 -22.06 -11.22 13.94
C GLU A 196 -22.16 -10.83 15.42
N ILE A 197 -23.32 -10.30 15.82
CA ILE A 197 -23.58 -9.93 17.21
C ILE A 197 -24.05 -11.13 18.04
N PRO A 198 -23.74 -11.17 19.35
CA PRO A 198 -24.29 -12.17 20.27
C PRO A 198 -25.82 -12.10 20.38
N GLU A 199 -26.44 -13.23 20.74
CA GLU A 199 -27.85 -13.26 21.12
C GLU A 199 -28.13 -12.31 22.29
N GLY A 200 -29.22 -11.53 22.21
CA GLY A 200 -29.63 -10.57 23.23
C GLY A 200 -29.45 -9.10 22.86
N PHE A 201 -28.85 -8.80 21.70
CA PHE A 201 -28.80 -7.46 21.12
C PHE A 201 -29.65 -7.40 19.84
N ASP A 202 -30.39 -6.31 19.68
CA ASP A 202 -31.26 -6.11 18.51
C ASP A 202 -30.48 -5.61 17.27
N SER A 203 -29.36 -4.92 17.48
CA SER A 203 -28.50 -4.41 16.41
C SER A 203 -27.01 -4.34 16.78
N PRO A 204 -26.10 -4.27 15.79
CA PRO A 204 -24.68 -3.98 16.02
C PRO A 204 -24.44 -2.66 16.75
N ASP A 205 -25.28 -1.66 16.53
CA ASP A 205 -25.15 -0.35 17.18
C ASP A 205 -25.42 -0.47 18.68
N ASP A 206 -26.45 -1.23 19.07
CA ASP A 206 -26.76 -1.50 20.48
C ASP A 206 -25.62 -2.26 21.17
N TYR A 207 -25.00 -3.21 20.46
CA TYR A 207 -23.87 -3.96 20.99
C TYR A 207 -22.61 -3.08 21.17
N LEU A 208 -22.31 -2.21 20.19
CA LEU A 208 -21.23 -1.23 20.28
C LEU A 208 -21.42 -0.31 21.49
N ILE A 209 -22.63 0.25 21.66
CA ILE A 209 -22.97 1.14 22.77
C ILE A 209 -22.77 0.41 24.11
N HIS A 210 -23.25 -0.83 24.22
CA HIS A 210 -23.10 -1.62 25.43
C HIS A 210 -21.63 -1.88 25.81
N ILE A 211 -20.80 -2.29 24.84
CA ILE A 211 -19.35 -2.51 25.08
C ILE A 211 -18.69 -1.20 25.51
N ALA A 212 -18.97 -0.09 24.81
CA ALA A 212 -18.36 1.19 25.09
C ALA A 212 -18.75 1.73 26.47
N GLN A 213 -20.02 1.59 26.87
CA GLN A 213 -20.50 2.00 28.20
C GLN A 213 -19.87 1.16 29.32
N THR A 214 -19.89 -0.17 29.17
CA THR A 214 -19.29 -1.09 30.15
C THR A 214 -17.79 -0.80 30.30
N GLY A 215 -17.10 -0.60 29.17
CA GLY A 215 -15.68 -0.27 29.17
C GLY A 215 -15.39 1.10 29.80
N LEU A 216 -16.25 2.10 29.64
CA LEU A 216 -16.08 3.40 30.31
C LEU A 216 -16.13 3.25 31.84
N GLU A 217 -17.06 2.43 32.35
CA GLU A 217 -17.17 2.11 33.77
C GLU A 217 -15.95 1.36 34.31
N GLU A 218 -15.32 0.52 33.50
CA GLU A 218 -14.07 -0.18 33.85
C GLU A 218 -12.86 0.76 33.86
N ARG A 219 -12.80 1.71 32.92
CA ARG A 219 -11.68 2.67 32.79
C ARG A 219 -11.71 3.78 33.82
N TYR A 220 -12.89 4.26 34.21
CA TYR A 220 -13.05 5.38 35.13
C TYR A 220 -13.84 5.00 36.38
N SER A 221 -13.22 5.20 37.54
CA SER A 221 -13.89 5.01 38.84
C SER A 221 -15.05 5.98 39.08
N THR A 222 -15.10 7.11 38.38
CA THR A 222 -16.19 8.08 38.44
C THR A 222 -16.44 8.67 37.06
N ILE A 223 -17.63 8.45 36.52
CA ILE A 223 -18.05 8.99 35.23
C ILE A 223 -18.62 10.39 35.44
N THR A 224 -17.97 11.38 34.84
CA THR A 224 -18.43 12.77 34.84
C THR A 224 -19.41 13.02 33.69
N GLU A 225 -20.18 14.10 33.78
CA GLU A 225 -21.08 14.52 32.70
C GLU A 225 -20.31 14.83 31.40
N GLU A 226 -19.08 15.33 31.50
CA GLU A 226 -18.19 15.58 30.36
C GLU A 226 -17.77 14.27 29.67
N LEU A 227 -17.39 13.24 30.44
CA LEU A 227 -17.04 11.92 29.90
C LEU A 227 -18.23 11.28 29.19
N GLN A 228 -19.41 11.28 29.84
CA GLN A 228 -20.61 10.72 29.24
C GLN A 228 -21.01 11.47 27.96
N SER A 229 -20.99 12.81 27.99
CA SER A 229 -21.31 13.64 26.83
C SER A 229 -20.35 13.40 25.66
N ARG A 230 -19.05 13.22 25.94
CA ARG A 230 -18.05 12.89 24.92
C ARG A 230 -18.31 11.50 24.34
N LEU A 231 -18.59 10.50 25.18
CA LEU A 231 -18.88 9.14 24.72
C LEU A 231 -20.13 9.11 23.82
N ASP A 232 -21.22 9.75 24.25
CA ASP A 232 -22.48 9.79 23.51
C ASP A 232 -22.33 10.50 22.16
N TYR A 233 -21.58 11.59 22.11
CA TYR A 233 -21.25 12.29 20.87
C TYR A 233 -20.46 11.39 19.91
N GLU A 234 -19.38 10.75 20.38
CA GLU A 234 -18.57 9.87 19.54
C GLU A 234 -19.38 8.67 19.01
N LEU A 235 -20.18 8.02 19.87
CA LEU A 235 -21.07 6.93 19.48
C LEU A 235 -22.10 7.39 18.43
N GLY A 236 -22.68 8.58 18.59
CA GLY A 236 -23.60 9.17 17.62
C GLY A 236 -22.94 9.42 16.26
N VAL A 237 -21.69 9.86 16.23
CA VAL A 237 -20.94 10.04 14.97
C VAL A 237 -20.60 8.69 14.33
N ILE A 238 -20.12 7.71 15.12
CA ILE A 238 -19.73 6.38 14.61
C ILE A 238 -20.93 5.65 13.97
N THR A 239 -22.06 5.63 14.68
CA THR A 239 -23.31 5.00 14.19
C THR A 239 -23.88 5.77 12.99
N GLY A 240 -23.92 7.10 13.06
CA GLY A 240 -24.39 7.96 11.96
C GLY A 240 -23.57 7.81 10.67
N MET A 241 -22.25 7.57 10.78
CA MET A 241 -21.36 7.31 9.65
C MET A 241 -21.28 5.83 9.25
N LYS A 242 -22.00 4.93 9.93
CA LYS A 242 -22.03 3.48 9.69
C LYS A 242 -20.67 2.78 9.86
N TYR A 243 -19.88 3.21 10.84
CA TYR A 243 -18.58 2.58 11.18
C TYR A 243 -18.66 1.56 12.31
N THR A 244 -19.86 1.20 12.76
CA THR A 244 -20.09 0.24 13.85
C THR A 244 -19.38 -1.10 13.63
N GLY A 245 -19.58 -1.72 12.46
CA GLY A 245 -18.94 -3.01 12.14
C GLY A 245 -17.41 -2.92 12.20
N TYR A 246 -16.83 -1.80 11.75
CA TYR A 246 -15.38 -1.59 11.81
C TYR A 246 -14.86 -1.59 13.26
N PHE A 247 -15.50 -0.83 14.14
CA PHE A 247 -15.12 -0.77 15.55
C PHE A 247 -15.28 -2.12 16.24
N LEU A 248 -16.36 -2.85 15.97
CA LEU A 248 -16.60 -4.18 16.54
C LEU A 248 -15.55 -5.20 16.06
N ILE A 249 -15.21 -5.21 14.77
CA ILE A 249 -14.16 -6.11 14.25
C ILE A 249 -12.81 -5.79 14.90
N VAL A 250 -12.45 -4.50 14.95
CA VAL A 250 -11.17 -4.07 15.54
C VAL A 250 -11.09 -4.41 17.03
N TRP A 251 -12.14 -4.11 17.77
CA TRP A 251 -12.27 -4.49 19.17
C TRP A 251 -12.11 -5.99 19.38
N ASP A 252 -12.80 -6.80 18.58
CA ASP A 252 -12.89 -8.24 18.78
C ASP A 252 -11.53 -8.95 18.74
N PHE A 253 -10.70 -8.66 17.72
CA PHE A 253 -9.40 -9.31 17.64
C PHE A 253 -8.39 -8.73 18.63
N ILE A 254 -8.51 -7.47 19.04
CA ILE A 254 -7.69 -6.88 20.12
C ILE A 254 -8.05 -7.53 21.46
N TYR A 255 -9.34 -7.61 21.75
CA TYR A 255 -9.87 -8.21 22.96
C TYR A 255 -9.45 -9.68 23.04
N TRP A 256 -9.62 -10.44 21.96
CA TRP A 256 -9.14 -11.83 21.89
C TRP A 256 -7.63 -11.93 22.12
N ALA A 257 -6.82 -11.06 21.49
CA ALA A 257 -5.37 -11.06 21.67
C ALA A 257 -4.98 -10.83 23.13
N LYS A 258 -5.62 -9.85 23.80
CA LYS A 258 -5.43 -9.58 25.24
C LYS A 258 -5.81 -10.80 26.09
N GLN A 259 -6.93 -11.47 25.80
CA GLN A 259 -7.34 -12.71 26.49
C GLN A 259 -6.34 -13.87 26.30
N GLN A 260 -5.67 -13.93 25.15
CA GLN A 260 -4.59 -14.89 24.89
C GLN A 260 -3.21 -14.43 25.42
N ASN A 261 -3.17 -13.36 26.22
CA ASN A 261 -1.94 -12.78 26.77
C ASN A 261 -0.93 -12.42 25.66
N ILE A 262 -1.43 -11.96 24.51
CA ILE A 262 -0.63 -11.41 23.41
C ILE A 262 -0.51 -9.90 23.66
N PRO A 263 0.71 -9.35 23.82
CA PRO A 263 0.89 -7.92 23.99
C PRO A 263 0.37 -7.12 22.79
N VAL A 264 -0.49 -6.15 23.08
CA VAL A 264 -1.02 -5.17 22.12
C VAL A 264 -0.47 -3.80 22.51
N GLY A 265 -0.10 -2.99 21.53
CA GLY A 265 0.38 -1.63 21.76
C GLY A 265 -0.76 -0.72 22.21
N PRO A 266 -0.44 0.40 22.86
CA PRO A 266 -1.44 1.27 23.49
C PRO A 266 -2.28 2.08 22.49
N GLY A 267 -2.02 1.95 21.19
CA GLY A 267 -2.69 2.66 20.10
C GLY A 267 -1.72 3.52 19.30
N ARG A 268 -1.90 3.55 17.98
CA ARG A 268 -1.11 4.36 17.04
C ARG A 268 -2.03 5.14 16.10
N GLY A 269 -1.50 6.24 15.59
CA GLY A 269 -2.25 7.11 14.70
C GLY A 269 -3.28 7.93 15.46
N SER A 270 -4.29 8.40 14.74
CA SER A 270 -5.33 9.26 15.32
C SER A 270 -6.36 8.50 16.16
N GLY A 271 -6.43 7.17 16.07
CA GLY A 271 -7.40 6.35 16.83
C GLY A 271 -7.31 6.56 18.36
N ALA A 272 -6.14 6.93 18.88
CA ALA A 272 -5.94 7.26 20.29
C ALA A 272 -6.75 8.49 20.77
N GLY A 273 -7.29 9.32 19.86
CA GLY A 273 -8.14 10.45 20.20
C GLY A 273 -9.62 10.12 20.47
N SER A 274 -10.01 8.84 20.34
CA SER A 274 -11.39 8.39 20.57
C SER A 274 -11.58 7.84 21.98
N LEU A 275 -12.52 8.43 22.73
CA LEU A 275 -12.98 7.90 24.01
C LEU A 275 -13.70 6.56 23.83
N VAL A 276 -14.42 6.36 22.72
CA VAL A 276 -15.03 5.07 22.39
C VAL A 276 -13.96 3.99 22.22
N ALA A 277 -12.90 4.27 21.45
CA ALA A 277 -11.80 3.33 21.27
C ALA A 277 -11.09 2.98 22.58
N TYR A 278 -10.87 3.98 23.45
CA TYR A 278 -10.28 3.78 24.77
C TYR A 278 -11.17 2.94 25.69
N SER A 279 -12.47 3.22 25.69
CA SER A 279 -13.47 2.50 26.50
C SER A 279 -13.58 1.04 26.06
N MET A 280 -13.61 0.78 24.75
CA MET A 280 -13.58 -0.59 24.21
C MET A 280 -12.22 -1.30 24.40
N ALA A 281 -11.20 -0.63 24.96
CA ALA A 281 -9.84 -1.15 25.06
C ALA A 281 -9.15 -1.47 23.72
N ILE A 282 -9.60 -0.84 22.64
CA ILE A 282 -8.89 -0.76 21.35
C ILE A 282 -7.60 0.05 21.53
N THR A 283 -7.66 1.13 22.31
CA THR A 283 -6.51 1.91 22.74
C THR A 283 -6.37 1.88 24.26
N ASP A 284 -5.17 2.13 24.76
CA ASP A 284 -4.83 2.18 26.19
C ASP A 284 -4.27 3.56 26.59
N ILE A 285 -4.43 4.58 25.74
CA ILE A 285 -4.09 5.98 26.04
C ILE A 285 -5.37 6.74 26.34
N ASP A 286 -5.46 7.35 27.53
CA ASP A 286 -6.59 8.19 27.93
C ASP A 286 -6.63 9.48 27.08
N PRO A 287 -7.63 9.65 26.19
CA PRO A 287 -7.71 10.81 25.31
C PRO A 287 -8.03 12.11 26.06
N ILE A 288 -8.70 12.03 27.22
CA ILE A 288 -9.08 13.21 28.01
C ILE A 288 -7.87 13.73 28.76
N LYS A 289 -7.10 12.83 29.40
CA LYS A 289 -5.86 13.17 30.11
C LYS A 289 -4.86 13.93 29.23
N TYR A 290 -4.67 13.49 27.99
CA TYR A 290 -3.71 14.09 27.05
C TYR A 290 -4.33 15.07 26.05
N ASN A 291 -5.61 15.43 26.23
CA ASN A 291 -6.33 16.37 25.36
C ASN A 291 -6.27 15.99 23.86
N LEU A 292 -6.49 14.70 23.57
CA LEU A 292 -6.53 14.14 22.23
C LEU A 292 -7.93 14.33 21.60
N LEU A 293 -7.94 14.70 20.32
CA LEU A 293 -9.16 15.13 19.63
C LEU A 293 -9.78 14.01 18.80
N PHE A 294 -11.08 13.76 19.00
CA PHE A 294 -11.83 12.78 18.22
C PHE A 294 -11.97 13.17 16.75
N GLU A 295 -12.22 14.46 16.46
CA GLU A 295 -12.41 14.95 15.08
C GLU A 295 -11.15 14.79 14.22
N ARG A 296 -9.98 14.64 14.86
CA ARG A 296 -8.74 14.35 14.16
C ARG A 296 -8.71 12.91 13.65
N PHE A 297 -9.39 12.00 14.35
CA PHE A 297 -9.62 10.61 13.94
C PHE A 297 -10.80 10.52 12.98
N LEU A 298 -11.98 10.91 13.43
CA LEU A 298 -13.23 10.78 12.70
C LEU A 298 -13.93 12.14 12.61
N ASN A 299 -13.97 12.71 11.42
CA ASN A 299 -14.54 14.03 11.19
C ASN A 299 -15.95 13.91 10.59
N PRO A 300 -17.01 14.36 11.28
CA PRO A 300 -18.39 14.22 10.77
C PRO A 300 -18.65 15.04 9.49
N GLU A 301 -17.88 16.11 9.24
CA GLU A 301 -17.98 16.91 8.01
C GLU A 301 -17.22 16.28 6.83
N ARG A 302 -16.54 15.14 7.05
CA ARG A 302 -15.81 14.41 6.00
C ARG A 302 -15.96 12.90 6.14
N ILE A 303 -16.62 12.29 5.17
CA ILE A 303 -16.63 10.84 5.01
C ILE A 303 -15.22 10.38 4.60
N SER A 304 -14.49 9.77 5.53
CA SER A 304 -13.22 9.11 5.28
C SER A 304 -13.12 7.91 6.20
N MET A 305 -12.58 6.81 5.70
CA MET A 305 -12.43 5.59 6.49
C MET A 305 -11.60 5.83 7.76
N PRO A 306 -12.07 5.37 8.94
CA PRO A 306 -11.23 5.26 10.11
C PRO A 306 -10.13 4.23 9.87
N ASP A 307 -8.96 4.49 10.46
CA ASP A 307 -7.78 3.64 10.34
C ASP A 307 -7.10 3.50 11.71
N PHE A 308 -7.31 2.36 12.36
CA PHE A 308 -6.57 1.95 13.54
C PHE A 308 -5.29 1.23 13.12
N ASP A 309 -4.16 1.88 13.36
CA ASP A 309 -2.85 1.24 13.30
C ASP A 309 -2.64 0.44 14.60
N ILE A 310 -2.62 -0.88 14.54
CA ILE A 310 -2.56 -1.72 15.76
C ILE A 310 -1.24 -2.47 15.81
N ASP A 311 -0.51 -2.24 16.89
CA ASP A 311 0.76 -2.91 17.15
C ASP A 311 0.50 -4.19 17.97
N PHE A 312 1.05 -5.31 17.51
CA PHE A 312 1.13 -6.57 18.24
C PHE A 312 2.59 -6.92 18.52
N CYS A 313 2.83 -7.78 19.51
CA CYS A 313 4.16 -8.36 19.64
C CYS A 313 4.54 -9.11 18.37
N TYR A 314 5.78 -8.90 17.90
CA TYR A 314 6.25 -9.45 16.65
C TYR A 314 6.13 -10.98 16.57
N GLU A 315 6.37 -11.69 17.69
CA GLU A 315 6.42 -13.15 17.72
C GLU A 315 5.05 -13.82 17.62
N ARG A 316 4.00 -13.23 18.20
CA ARG A 316 2.66 -13.85 18.28
C ARG A 316 1.61 -13.16 17.40
N ARG A 317 2.00 -12.14 16.62
CA ARG A 317 1.11 -11.45 15.68
C ARG A 317 0.36 -12.40 14.73
N GLN A 318 1.02 -13.45 14.26
CA GLN A 318 0.41 -14.40 13.33
C GLN A 318 -0.82 -15.11 13.95
N GLU A 319 -0.81 -15.36 15.27
CA GLU A 319 -1.95 -15.97 15.97
C GLU A 319 -3.21 -15.10 15.86
N VAL A 320 -3.05 -13.77 15.87
CA VAL A 320 -4.16 -12.82 15.73
C VAL A 320 -4.70 -12.81 14.29
N ILE A 321 -3.80 -12.85 13.30
CA ILE A 321 -4.18 -12.95 11.88
C ILE A 321 -4.91 -14.27 11.64
N ASP A 322 -4.42 -15.37 12.21
CA ASP A 322 -5.04 -16.69 12.10
C ASP A 322 -6.43 -16.72 12.78
N TYR A 323 -6.60 -16.07 13.93
CA TYR A 323 -7.90 -15.88 14.58
C TYR A 323 -8.90 -15.17 13.66
N VAL A 324 -8.51 -14.03 13.09
CA VAL A 324 -9.36 -13.25 12.17
C VAL A 324 -9.70 -14.06 10.92
N THR A 325 -8.72 -14.80 10.39
CA THR A 325 -8.89 -15.66 9.20
C THR A 325 -9.88 -16.80 9.48
N ASN A 326 -9.75 -17.46 10.63
CA ASN A 326 -10.64 -18.55 11.02
C ASN A 326 -12.06 -18.06 11.32
N LYS A 327 -12.21 -16.88 11.93
CA LYS A 327 -13.51 -16.30 12.26
C LYS A 327 -14.25 -15.77 11.02
N SER A 328 -13.54 -15.14 10.10
CA SER A 328 -14.14 -14.48 8.93
C SER A 328 -14.30 -15.40 7.71
N GLY A 329 -13.56 -16.51 7.67
CA GLY A 329 -13.43 -17.38 6.50
C GLY A 329 -12.13 -17.13 5.75
N ALA A 330 -11.40 -18.20 5.43
CA ALA A 330 -10.06 -18.13 4.82
C ALA A 330 -10.08 -17.51 3.42
N GLU A 331 -11.20 -17.62 2.72
CA GLU A 331 -11.47 -17.04 1.41
C GLU A 331 -11.79 -15.54 1.44
N LYS A 332 -12.08 -14.99 2.64
CA LYS A 332 -12.41 -13.58 2.85
C LYS A 332 -11.24 -12.75 3.38
N VAL A 333 -10.12 -13.40 3.74
CA VAL A 333 -8.97 -12.73 4.36
C VAL A 333 -7.70 -12.97 3.52
N ALA A 334 -6.96 -11.90 3.24
CA ALA A 334 -5.68 -12.00 2.55
C ALA A 334 -4.72 -10.90 3.00
N GLN A 335 -3.43 -11.15 2.83
CA GLN A 335 -2.40 -10.12 2.94
C GLN A 335 -2.45 -9.19 1.72
N ILE A 336 -1.83 -8.02 1.81
CA ILE A 336 -1.79 -7.04 0.71
C ILE A 336 -0.49 -7.14 -0.09
N ALA A 337 -0.55 -7.16 -1.42
CA ALA A 337 0.67 -7.07 -2.24
C ALA A 337 1.34 -5.69 -2.17
N THR A 338 2.66 -5.73 -2.28
CA THR A 338 3.52 -4.58 -2.54
C THR A 338 4.45 -4.91 -3.70
N PHE A 339 4.83 -3.88 -4.46
CA PHE A 339 5.70 -4.06 -5.62
C PHE A 339 6.98 -3.26 -5.40
N GLY A 340 8.11 -3.96 -5.35
CA GLY A 340 9.41 -3.32 -5.28
C GLY A 340 9.77 -2.78 -6.66
N THR A 341 10.01 -1.47 -6.77
CA THR A 341 10.37 -0.82 -8.04
C THR A 341 11.89 -0.69 -8.22
N LEU A 342 12.31 -0.58 -9.48
CA LEU A 342 13.68 -0.29 -9.89
C LEU A 342 14.03 1.19 -9.61
N LYS A 343 14.42 1.49 -8.38
CA LYS A 343 14.96 2.81 -8.00
C LYS A 343 16.31 3.07 -8.67
N VAL A 344 16.69 4.35 -8.87
CA VAL A 344 17.95 4.81 -9.51
C VAL A 344 19.17 3.92 -9.23
N LYS A 345 19.53 3.75 -7.94
CA LYS A 345 20.71 2.96 -7.55
C LYS A 345 20.56 1.46 -7.88
N ALA A 346 19.35 0.93 -7.77
CA ALA A 346 19.07 -0.49 -8.04
C ALA A 346 19.06 -0.78 -9.54
N VAL A 347 18.44 0.07 -10.36
CA VAL A 347 18.39 -0.11 -11.81
C VAL A 347 19.79 -0.07 -12.43
N ILE A 348 20.64 0.88 -12.02
CA ILE A 348 22.02 0.94 -12.51
C ILE A 348 22.81 -0.30 -12.13
N LYS A 349 22.67 -0.81 -10.90
CA LYS A 349 23.36 -2.05 -10.49
C LYS A 349 22.89 -3.26 -11.29
N ASP A 350 21.59 -3.40 -11.50
CA ASP A 350 21.02 -4.54 -12.22
C ASP A 350 21.41 -4.52 -13.70
N VAL A 351 21.32 -3.37 -14.36
CA VAL A 351 21.75 -3.21 -15.76
C VAL A 351 23.26 -3.41 -15.90
N ALA A 352 24.07 -2.83 -15.00
CA ALA A 352 25.52 -3.00 -15.00
C ALA A 352 25.93 -4.48 -14.88
N ARG A 353 25.24 -5.25 -14.02
CA ARG A 353 25.44 -6.70 -13.90
C ARG A 353 25.16 -7.43 -15.22
N VAL A 354 24.06 -7.10 -15.89
CA VAL A 354 23.68 -7.74 -17.16
C VAL A 354 24.67 -7.42 -18.28
N LEU A 355 25.22 -6.20 -18.28
CA LEU A 355 26.20 -5.71 -19.24
C LEU A 355 27.65 -6.10 -18.90
N ASP A 356 27.87 -7.01 -17.95
CA ASP A 356 29.20 -7.47 -17.52
C ASP A 356 30.12 -6.37 -16.96
N ILE A 357 29.57 -5.25 -16.48
CA ILE A 357 30.35 -4.23 -15.77
C ILE A 357 30.76 -4.77 -14.40
N PRO A 358 32.06 -4.71 -14.02
CA PRO A 358 32.55 -5.23 -12.75
C PRO A 358 31.81 -4.63 -11.55
N PHE A 359 31.52 -5.46 -10.53
CA PHE A 359 30.76 -5.04 -9.34
C PHE A 359 31.34 -3.80 -8.63
N ASN A 360 32.67 -3.71 -8.53
CA ASN A 360 33.34 -2.56 -7.90
C ASN A 360 33.12 -1.28 -8.72
N GLU A 361 33.15 -1.38 -10.05
CA GLU A 361 32.91 -0.27 -10.95
C GLU A 361 31.44 0.18 -10.89
N ALA A 362 30.49 -0.76 -10.94
CA ALA A 362 29.08 -0.47 -10.75
C ALA A 362 28.79 0.19 -9.38
N THR A 363 29.49 -0.24 -8.33
CA THR A 363 29.37 0.36 -6.99
C THR A 363 29.91 1.79 -6.97
N ASN A 364 31.04 2.05 -7.63
CA ASN A 364 31.58 3.40 -7.76
C ASN A 364 30.61 4.33 -8.50
N ILE A 365 30.03 3.87 -9.62
CA ILE A 365 29.02 4.63 -10.38
C ILE A 365 27.83 4.99 -9.48
N VAL A 366 27.33 4.03 -8.69
CA VAL A 366 26.18 4.22 -7.82
C VAL A 366 26.46 5.16 -6.64
N ASN A 367 27.70 5.22 -6.18
CA ASN A 367 28.12 6.13 -5.10
C ASN A 367 28.18 7.60 -5.56
N LEU A 368 28.27 7.85 -6.88
CA LEU A 368 28.16 9.20 -7.44
C LEU A 368 26.72 9.75 -7.41
N ILE A 369 25.73 8.89 -7.16
CA ILE A 369 24.32 9.29 -7.14
C ILE A 369 24.01 9.96 -5.79
N PRO A 370 23.59 11.23 -5.80
CA PRO A 370 23.26 11.95 -4.57
C PRO A 370 22.05 11.31 -3.86
N GLU A 371 22.05 11.35 -2.53
CA GLU A 371 20.89 10.88 -1.75
C GLU A 371 19.71 11.84 -1.84
N VAL A 372 19.99 13.14 -1.96
CA VAL A 372 19.00 14.21 -2.07
C VAL A 372 19.48 15.21 -3.11
N LEU A 373 18.57 15.68 -3.96
CA LEU A 373 18.86 16.78 -4.88
C LEU A 373 18.49 18.12 -4.21
N PRO A 374 19.14 19.24 -4.62
CA PRO A 374 18.74 20.57 -4.18
C PRO A 374 17.24 20.80 -4.46
N PRO A 375 16.51 21.47 -3.55
CA PRO A 375 15.11 21.78 -3.78
C PRO A 375 14.92 22.62 -5.05
N GLY A 376 13.78 22.41 -5.73
CA GLY A 376 13.44 23.13 -6.95
C GLY A 376 13.25 24.62 -6.72
N LYS A 377 13.03 25.40 -7.80
CA LYS A 377 12.89 26.88 -7.74
C LYS A 377 11.74 27.39 -6.85
N GLY A 378 10.91 26.50 -6.30
CA GLY A 378 9.84 26.79 -5.32
C GLY A 378 10.01 26.13 -3.94
N GLY A 379 11.20 25.60 -3.60
CA GLY A 379 11.43 24.93 -2.30
C GLY A 379 10.87 23.50 -2.23
N GLU A 380 10.46 22.92 -3.36
CA GLU A 380 9.93 21.57 -3.46
C GLU A 380 11.05 20.52 -3.46
N THR A 381 10.81 19.39 -2.79
CA THR A 381 11.72 18.25 -2.83
C THR A 381 11.72 17.61 -4.21
N VAL A 382 12.89 17.53 -4.84
CA VAL A 382 13.04 16.96 -6.17
C VAL A 382 13.43 15.49 -6.05
N ASN A 383 12.61 14.60 -6.61
CA ASN A 383 12.93 13.17 -6.66
C ASN A 383 14.19 12.94 -7.51
N VAL A 384 15.10 12.11 -6.99
CA VAL A 384 16.27 11.64 -7.73
C VAL A 384 15.79 10.69 -8.82
N THR A 385 16.13 10.98 -10.07
CA THR A 385 15.92 10.13 -11.25
C THR A 385 17.27 9.82 -11.89
N VAL A 386 17.37 8.81 -12.75
CA VAL A 386 18.62 8.50 -13.47
C VAL A 386 19.11 9.74 -14.25
N GLN A 387 18.22 10.40 -15.01
CA GLN A 387 18.58 11.59 -15.78
C GLN A 387 19.09 12.73 -14.88
N ARG A 388 18.32 13.12 -13.85
CA ARG A 388 18.74 14.16 -12.89
C ARG A 388 20.04 13.85 -12.15
N ALA A 389 20.31 12.57 -11.86
CA ALA A 389 21.57 12.17 -11.24
C ALA A 389 22.74 12.44 -12.19
N ILE A 390 22.59 12.10 -13.47
CA ILE A 390 23.57 12.42 -14.52
C ILE A 390 23.71 13.94 -14.68
N ASP A 391 22.61 14.69 -14.73
CA ASP A 391 22.66 16.16 -14.87
C ASP A 391 23.40 16.84 -13.71
N HIS A 392 23.40 16.21 -12.53
CA HIS A 392 24.03 16.75 -11.32
C HIS A 392 25.49 16.35 -11.11
N SER A 393 25.96 15.23 -11.68
CA SER A 393 27.34 14.74 -11.53
C SER A 393 28.09 14.79 -12.85
N THR A 394 29.13 15.64 -12.90
CA THR A 394 30.02 15.75 -14.06
C THR A 394 30.67 14.40 -14.40
N GLU A 395 31.03 13.61 -13.39
CA GLU A 395 31.64 12.29 -13.57
C GLU A 395 30.68 11.29 -14.24
N LEU A 396 29.38 11.34 -13.92
CA LEU A 396 28.36 10.53 -14.60
C LEU A 396 28.17 10.98 -16.05
N GLN A 397 28.22 12.29 -16.33
CA GLN A 397 28.16 12.81 -17.70
C GLN A 397 29.37 12.35 -18.53
N GLU A 398 30.57 12.38 -17.95
CA GLU A 398 31.79 11.91 -18.59
C GLU A 398 31.75 10.40 -18.86
N LEU A 399 31.17 9.61 -17.95
CA LEU A 399 30.93 8.18 -18.15
C LEU A 399 29.98 7.91 -19.32
N GLU A 400 28.84 8.62 -19.37
CA GLU A 400 27.88 8.50 -20.47
C GLU A 400 28.50 8.92 -21.81
N ALA A 401 29.20 10.05 -21.84
CA ALA A 401 29.87 10.58 -23.03
C ALA A 401 31.02 9.69 -23.54
N ARG A 402 31.59 8.85 -22.68
CA ARG A 402 32.61 7.85 -23.05
C ARG A 402 32.09 6.83 -24.08
N GLY A 403 30.77 6.64 -24.15
CA GLY A 403 30.14 5.72 -25.08
C GLY A 403 30.29 4.24 -24.69
N GLY A 404 29.99 3.36 -25.65
CA GLY A 404 30.07 1.91 -25.47
C GLY A 404 29.10 1.41 -24.38
N VAL A 405 29.61 0.54 -23.50
CA VAL A 405 28.80 -0.11 -22.45
C VAL A 405 28.17 0.88 -21.46
N TYR A 406 28.79 2.05 -21.25
CA TYR A 406 28.27 3.07 -20.33
C TYR A 406 27.09 3.85 -20.92
N ALA A 407 27.13 4.16 -22.21
CA ALA A 407 25.99 4.79 -22.88
C ALA A 407 24.79 3.84 -22.90
N GLU A 408 25.02 2.56 -23.16
CA GLU A 408 23.97 1.52 -23.08
C GLU A 408 23.43 1.36 -21.65
N LEU A 409 24.32 1.35 -20.64
CA LEU A 409 23.94 1.31 -19.23
C LEU A 409 22.95 2.42 -18.88
N PHE A 410 23.27 3.66 -19.22
CA PHE A 410 22.44 4.81 -18.85
C PHE A 410 21.17 4.92 -19.70
N ASP A 411 21.21 4.63 -21.00
CA ASP A 411 20.02 4.61 -21.86
C ASP A 411 18.98 3.61 -21.32
N VAL A 412 19.42 2.39 -21.04
CA VAL A 412 18.54 1.34 -20.53
C VAL A 412 18.09 1.66 -19.11
N ALA A 413 18.97 2.15 -18.24
CA ALA A 413 18.59 2.53 -16.88
C ALA A 413 17.51 3.64 -16.85
N LYS A 414 17.56 4.61 -17.77
CA LYS A 414 16.51 5.64 -17.91
C LYS A 414 15.17 5.03 -18.31
N ARG A 415 15.16 4.06 -19.22
CA ARG A 415 13.93 3.38 -19.67
C ARG A 415 13.33 2.46 -18.61
N LEU A 416 14.17 1.80 -17.80
CA LEU A 416 13.73 0.81 -16.79
C LEU A 416 13.47 1.40 -15.40
N GLU A 417 13.87 2.64 -15.15
CA GLU A 417 13.62 3.32 -13.88
C GLU A 417 12.12 3.31 -13.54
N GLY A 418 11.80 2.92 -12.31
CA GLY A 418 10.42 2.90 -11.80
C GLY A 418 9.62 1.64 -12.14
N PHE A 419 10.13 0.76 -13.00
CA PHE A 419 9.44 -0.50 -13.33
C PHE A 419 9.38 -1.44 -12.11
N ASN A 420 8.33 -2.25 -12.05
CA ASN A 420 8.17 -3.27 -11.01
C ASN A 420 9.22 -4.38 -11.20
N ARG A 421 9.95 -4.70 -10.14
CA ARG A 421 11.04 -5.70 -10.13
C ARG A 421 10.60 -7.02 -9.53
N HIS A 422 9.88 -6.98 -8.42
CA HIS A 422 9.42 -8.16 -7.70
C HIS A 422 8.19 -7.83 -6.88
N THR A 423 7.38 -8.85 -6.64
CA THR A 423 6.28 -8.81 -5.68
C THR A 423 6.80 -9.08 -4.27
N SER A 424 6.23 -8.40 -3.29
CA SER A 424 6.45 -8.59 -1.86
C SER A 424 5.11 -8.46 -1.14
N THR A 425 5.05 -8.83 0.13
CA THR A 425 3.84 -8.68 0.95
C THR A 425 3.95 -7.43 1.82
N HIS A 426 2.85 -6.71 2.01
CA HIS A 426 2.77 -5.56 2.91
C HIS A 426 3.12 -6.01 4.32
N ALA A 427 3.94 -5.23 5.03
CA ALA A 427 4.48 -5.68 6.30
C ALA A 427 3.39 -5.87 7.37
N ALA A 428 2.28 -5.12 7.28
CA ALA A 428 1.23 -5.08 8.30
C ALA A 428 -0.20 -5.29 7.76
N GLY A 429 -0.39 -5.17 6.46
CA GLY A 429 -1.70 -4.87 5.89
C GLY A 429 -2.42 -6.16 5.53
N VAL A 430 -3.57 -6.37 6.15
CA VAL A 430 -4.50 -7.47 5.88
C VAL A 430 -5.81 -6.85 5.39
N VAL A 431 -6.43 -7.47 4.40
CA VAL A 431 -7.80 -7.14 4.00
C VAL A 431 -8.76 -8.20 4.49
N ILE A 432 -9.95 -7.73 4.89
CA ILE A 432 -11.08 -8.57 5.24
C ILE A 432 -12.24 -8.14 4.34
N GLY A 433 -12.74 -9.04 3.51
CA GLY A 433 -13.88 -8.83 2.63
C GLY A 433 -15.20 -9.22 3.33
N GLN A 434 -16.29 -8.60 2.88
CA GLN A 434 -17.65 -9.02 3.27
C GLN A 434 -18.00 -10.38 2.63
N ASP A 435 -17.52 -10.61 1.41
CA ASP A 435 -17.65 -11.84 0.64
C ASP A 435 -16.26 -12.39 0.22
N ASN A 436 -16.22 -13.49 -0.54
CA ASN A 436 -15.01 -14.08 -1.08
C ASN A 436 -14.15 -13.02 -1.80
N LEU A 437 -12.86 -12.96 -1.47
CA LEU A 437 -11.97 -11.91 -1.99
C LEU A 437 -11.84 -11.94 -3.51
N THR A 438 -12.00 -13.11 -4.14
CA THR A 438 -11.98 -13.26 -5.60
C THR A 438 -13.14 -12.56 -6.32
N ASN A 439 -14.18 -12.14 -5.60
CA ASN A 439 -15.24 -11.29 -6.13
C ASN A 439 -14.80 -9.81 -6.26
N TYR A 440 -13.75 -9.41 -5.55
CA TYR A 440 -13.22 -8.05 -5.52
C TYR A 440 -11.89 -7.93 -6.27
N VAL A 441 -10.96 -8.85 -6.03
CA VAL A 441 -9.58 -8.77 -6.52
C VAL A 441 -8.99 -10.15 -6.82
N PRO A 442 -8.06 -10.27 -7.79
CA PRO A 442 -7.30 -11.51 -7.98
C PRO A 442 -6.30 -11.72 -6.84
N LEU A 443 -6.01 -12.99 -6.56
CA LEU A 443 -5.16 -13.43 -5.45
C LEU A 443 -3.96 -14.23 -5.94
N TYR A 444 -2.91 -14.31 -5.14
CA TYR A 444 -1.80 -15.24 -5.35
C TYR A 444 -1.30 -15.82 -4.03
N ARG A 445 -0.64 -16.98 -4.08
CA ARG A 445 0.04 -17.54 -2.91
C ARG A 445 1.51 -17.15 -2.94
N ASP A 446 1.98 -16.48 -1.89
CA ASP A 446 3.40 -16.15 -1.77
C ASP A 446 4.22 -17.43 -1.57
N SER A 447 5.24 -17.63 -2.40
CA SER A 447 6.04 -18.87 -2.39
C SER A 447 6.99 -18.98 -1.20
N LYS A 448 7.28 -17.87 -0.50
CA LYS A 448 8.17 -17.85 0.67
C LYS A 448 7.39 -18.06 1.96
N THR A 449 6.23 -17.41 2.08
CA THR A 449 5.43 -17.43 3.31
C THR A 449 4.26 -18.42 3.25
N GLY A 450 3.82 -18.82 2.05
CA GLY A 450 2.63 -19.63 1.85
C GLY A 450 1.31 -18.87 2.05
N ALA A 451 1.37 -17.59 2.42
CA ALA A 451 0.20 -16.76 2.66
C ALA A 451 -0.52 -16.42 1.35
N VAL A 452 -1.84 -16.30 1.43
CA VAL A 452 -2.65 -15.77 0.32
C VAL A 452 -2.60 -14.25 0.37
N THR A 453 -2.28 -13.63 -0.75
CA THR A 453 -2.04 -12.20 -0.90
C THR A 453 -2.84 -11.67 -2.09
N THR A 454 -3.37 -10.45 -1.98
CA THR A 454 -3.99 -9.76 -3.11
C THR A 454 -2.98 -9.53 -4.22
N GLN A 455 -3.39 -9.53 -5.49
CA GLN A 455 -2.52 -9.06 -6.58
C GLN A 455 -2.59 -7.55 -6.76
N TYR A 456 -3.61 -6.91 -6.18
CA TYR A 456 -3.74 -5.45 -6.18
C TYR A 456 -2.94 -4.87 -5.01
N SER A 457 -2.25 -3.76 -5.28
CA SER A 457 -1.54 -3.01 -4.25
C SER A 457 -2.53 -2.23 -3.38
N MET A 458 -2.09 -1.85 -2.19
CA MET A 458 -2.90 -1.12 -1.21
C MET A 458 -3.72 0.04 -1.79
N GLY A 459 -3.13 0.83 -2.71
CA GLY A 459 -3.80 2.02 -3.28
C GLY A 459 -4.99 1.71 -4.19
N LEU A 460 -5.18 0.45 -4.61
CA LEU A 460 -6.30 0.02 -5.45
C LEU A 460 -7.42 -0.65 -4.64
N LEU A 461 -7.11 -1.19 -3.46
CA LEU A 461 -8.02 -2.05 -2.70
C LEU A 461 -9.25 -1.30 -2.17
N GLU A 462 -9.06 -0.08 -1.67
CA GLU A 462 -10.15 0.73 -1.12
C GLU A 462 -11.22 1.03 -2.18
N GLY A 463 -10.80 1.36 -3.40
CA GLY A 463 -11.71 1.55 -4.53
C GLY A 463 -12.48 0.27 -4.87
N CYS A 464 -11.84 -0.89 -4.74
CA CYS A 464 -12.42 -2.20 -5.04
C CYS A 464 -13.37 -2.75 -3.96
N GLY A 465 -13.71 -2.01 -2.90
CA GLY A 465 -14.60 -2.53 -1.85
C GLY A 465 -13.89 -3.07 -0.61
N LEU A 466 -12.56 -3.12 -0.58
CA LEU A 466 -11.82 -3.78 0.49
C LEU A 466 -11.24 -2.79 1.49
N VAL A 467 -11.47 -3.09 2.77
CA VAL A 467 -10.95 -2.30 3.89
C VAL A 467 -9.69 -2.97 4.41
N LYS A 468 -8.63 -2.15 4.57
CA LYS A 468 -7.38 -2.60 5.18
C LYS A 468 -7.49 -2.56 6.70
N MET A 469 -6.82 -3.50 7.34
CA MET A 469 -6.52 -3.51 8.76
C MET A 469 -5.03 -3.75 8.94
N ASP A 470 -4.41 -2.91 9.75
CA ASP A 470 -2.96 -2.93 9.94
C ASP A 470 -2.62 -3.69 11.23
N PHE A 471 -2.03 -4.87 11.05
CA PHE A 471 -1.46 -5.73 12.09
C PHE A 471 0.06 -5.52 12.10
N LEU A 472 0.56 -4.57 12.88
CA LEU A 472 2.00 -4.28 12.94
C LEU A 472 2.69 -5.23 13.93
N GLY A 473 3.87 -5.72 13.56
CA GLY A 473 4.72 -6.50 14.46
C GLY A 473 5.78 -5.63 15.12
N LEU A 474 5.56 -5.20 16.37
CA LEU A 474 6.46 -4.31 17.09
C LEU A 474 7.39 -5.10 18.02
N LYS A 475 8.70 -5.04 17.75
CA LYS A 475 9.72 -5.72 18.56
C LYS A 475 9.75 -5.22 20.01
N THR A 476 9.43 -3.94 20.23
CA THR A 476 9.38 -3.34 21.58
C THR A 476 8.39 -4.07 22.49
N LEU A 477 7.21 -4.44 21.98
CA LEU A 477 6.21 -5.16 22.77
C LEU A 477 6.69 -6.57 23.17
N THR A 478 7.42 -7.23 22.26
CA THR A 478 8.06 -8.53 22.56
C THR A 478 9.12 -8.38 23.64
N LEU A 479 9.98 -7.36 23.51
CA LEU A 479 11.01 -7.07 24.51
C LEU A 479 10.41 -6.79 25.88
N LEU A 480 9.40 -5.93 25.96
CA LEU A 480 8.70 -5.60 27.20
C LEU A 480 8.10 -6.84 27.85
N LYS A 481 7.44 -7.71 27.08
CA LYS A 481 6.86 -8.95 27.60
C LYS A 481 7.92 -9.88 28.21
N HIS A 482 9.01 -10.11 27.49
CA HIS A 482 10.11 -10.93 28.02
C HIS A 482 10.75 -10.31 29.27
N THR A 483 10.89 -8.98 29.31
CA THR A 483 11.39 -8.28 30.48
C THR A 483 10.45 -8.47 31.68
N GLU A 484 9.14 -8.28 31.50
CA GLU A 484 8.14 -8.51 32.54
C GLU A 484 8.20 -9.95 33.08
N ASP A 485 8.21 -10.95 32.19
CA ASP A 485 8.26 -12.36 32.57
C ASP A 485 9.55 -12.73 33.33
N LEU A 486 10.68 -12.08 33.01
CA LEU A 486 11.93 -12.25 33.75
C LEU A 486 11.89 -11.60 35.14
N VAL A 487 11.30 -10.40 35.26
CA VAL A 487 11.13 -9.73 36.55
C VAL A 487 10.19 -10.52 37.45
N ARG A 488 9.10 -11.06 36.89
CA ARG A 488 8.13 -11.91 37.60
C ARG A 488 8.71 -13.18 38.22
N ARG A 489 9.88 -13.64 37.76
CA ARG A 489 10.61 -14.74 38.42
C ARG A 489 11.13 -14.38 39.81
N ARG A 490 11.30 -13.09 40.10
CA ARG A 490 11.75 -12.56 41.40
C ARG A 490 10.64 -11.86 42.16
N ASP A 491 9.79 -11.13 41.45
CA ASP A 491 8.62 -10.43 41.98
C ASP A 491 7.37 -10.82 41.18
N PRO A 492 6.66 -11.89 41.59
CA PRO A 492 5.47 -12.36 40.87
C PRO A 492 4.34 -11.34 40.74
N SER A 493 4.32 -10.28 41.57
CA SER A 493 3.31 -9.22 41.50
C SER A 493 3.63 -8.12 40.49
N PHE A 494 4.83 -8.09 39.91
CA PHE A 494 5.20 -7.07 38.94
C PHE A 494 4.28 -7.08 37.71
N SER A 495 3.78 -5.91 37.32
CA SER A 495 3.03 -5.70 36.07
C SER A 495 3.52 -4.42 35.39
N LEU A 496 3.62 -4.44 34.07
CA LEU A 496 3.93 -3.22 33.30
C LEU A 496 2.81 -2.17 33.41
N GLU A 497 1.56 -2.61 33.57
CA GLU A 497 0.38 -1.74 33.65
C GLU A 497 0.35 -0.89 34.92
N ASP A 498 1.03 -1.34 35.98
CA ASP A 498 1.07 -0.66 37.28
C ASP A 498 2.21 0.37 37.39
N ILE A 499 3.01 0.55 36.33
CA ILE A 499 4.16 1.46 36.35
C ILE A 499 3.68 2.92 36.34
N SER A 500 4.16 3.70 37.31
CA SER A 500 3.90 5.14 37.37
C SER A 500 4.56 5.88 36.21
N GLU A 501 3.78 6.75 35.56
CA GLU A 501 4.27 7.68 34.54
C GLU A 501 5.12 8.82 35.11
N GLU A 502 5.15 9.00 36.43
CA GLU A 502 5.84 10.08 37.12
C GLU A 502 7.17 9.64 37.75
N ASP A 503 7.70 8.47 37.37
CA ASP A 503 8.90 7.91 38.00
C ASP A 503 10.14 8.81 37.83
N PRO A 504 10.67 9.41 38.93
CA PRO A 504 11.77 10.37 38.84
C PRO A 504 13.08 9.72 38.40
N TYR A 505 13.27 8.43 38.64
CA TYR A 505 14.47 7.72 38.22
C TYR A 505 14.57 7.59 36.70
N THR A 506 13.44 7.28 36.05
CA THR A 506 13.31 7.22 34.59
C THR A 506 13.65 8.56 33.94
N PHE A 507 13.04 9.66 34.41
CA PHE A 507 13.32 10.99 33.88
C PHE A 507 14.75 11.47 34.16
N THR A 508 15.33 11.08 35.30
CA THR A 508 16.74 11.38 35.61
C THR A 508 17.69 10.67 34.65
N MET A 509 17.43 9.39 34.34
CA MET A 509 18.20 8.63 33.35
C MET A 509 18.11 9.26 31.97
N LEU A 510 16.89 9.58 31.51
CA LEU A 510 16.67 10.23 30.21
C LEU A 510 17.32 11.62 30.14
N SER A 511 17.26 12.41 31.21
CA SER A 511 17.93 13.71 31.31
C SER A 511 19.46 13.64 31.25
N LYS A 512 20.05 12.47 31.52
CA LYS A 512 21.50 12.22 31.30
C LYS A 512 21.79 11.74 29.88
N GLY A 513 20.77 11.59 29.03
CA GLY A 513 20.86 11.00 27.70
C GLY A 513 21.23 9.52 27.71
N GLU A 514 20.97 8.82 28.81
CA GLU A 514 21.23 7.38 28.98
C GLU A 514 20.07 6.56 28.37
N SER A 515 19.72 6.84 27.12
CA SER A 515 18.57 6.25 26.41
C SER A 515 18.96 5.20 25.38
N ALA A 516 20.13 4.56 25.55
CA ALA A 516 20.52 3.42 24.71
C ALA A 516 19.48 2.30 24.85
N CYS A 517 18.99 1.77 23.71
CA CYS A 517 17.91 0.77 23.65
C CYS A 517 16.55 1.24 24.19
N VAL A 518 16.33 2.54 24.44
CA VAL A 518 15.00 3.08 24.75
C VAL A 518 14.29 3.37 23.43
N PHE A 519 13.14 2.72 23.23
CA PHE A 519 12.33 2.85 22.01
C PHE A 519 12.09 4.32 21.66
N GLN A 520 12.28 4.67 20.37
CA GLN A 520 12.20 6.02 19.80
C GLN A 520 13.27 7.04 20.25
N PHE A 521 14.01 6.77 21.33
CA PHE A 521 14.96 7.73 21.93
C PHE A 521 16.44 7.29 21.86
N GLU A 522 16.76 6.26 21.09
CA GLU A 522 18.09 5.63 21.06
C GLU A 522 19.17 6.38 20.26
N SER A 523 18.79 7.25 19.31
CA SER A 523 19.77 7.85 18.39
C SER A 523 20.71 8.81 19.12
N ALA A 524 21.98 8.86 18.70
CA ALA A 524 23.00 9.74 19.31
C ALA A 524 22.65 11.23 19.24
N GLY A 525 21.83 11.63 18.28
CA GLY A 525 21.33 13.00 18.19
C GLY A 525 20.16 13.25 19.15
N MET A 526 19.21 12.30 19.28
CA MET A 526 18.14 12.39 20.27
C MET A 526 18.68 12.36 21.71
N GLN A 527 19.69 11.54 21.99
CA GLN A 527 20.38 11.52 23.30
C GLN A 527 20.95 12.88 23.71
N ARG A 528 21.44 13.67 22.74
CA ARG A 528 21.90 15.04 23.01
C ARG A 528 20.72 15.97 23.31
N VAL A 529 19.65 15.86 22.53
CA VAL A 529 18.42 16.62 22.78
C VAL A 529 17.86 16.34 24.18
N LEU A 530 17.84 15.08 24.63
CA LEU A 530 17.40 14.73 25.98
C LEU A 530 18.28 15.34 27.09
N LYS A 531 19.61 15.39 26.89
CA LYS A 531 20.54 16.04 27.83
C LYS A 531 20.28 17.54 27.98
N ASP A 532 19.96 18.20 26.87
CA ASP A 532 19.71 19.63 26.85
C ASP A 532 18.31 19.96 27.38
N ALA A 533 17.30 19.17 26.99
CA ALA A 533 15.89 19.35 27.33
C ALA A 533 15.54 18.94 28.76
N LYS A 534 16.25 17.95 29.32
CA LYS A 534 15.99 17.38 30.66
C LYS A 534 14.51 17.07 30.90
N PRO A 535 13.91 16.13 30.14
CA PRO A 535 12.48 15.81 30.25
C PRO A 535 12.12 15.39 31.67
N ASN A 536 10.99 15.89 32.19
CA ASN A 536 10.48 15.56 33.52
C ASN A 536 9.00 15.15 33.54
N SER A 537 8.40 14.96 32.36
CA SER A 537 7.06 14.41 32.18
C SER A 537 6.95 13.62 30.86
N ILE A 538 5.85 12.91 30.67
CA ILE A 538 5.56 12.20 29.42
C ILE A 538 5.33 13.19 28.27
N GLU A 539 4.65 14.31 28.53
CA GLU A 539 4.36 15.36 27.53
C GLU A 539 5.64 15.94 26.91
N ASP A 540 6.70 16.08 27.71
CA ASP A 540 8.02 16.44 27.21
C ASP A 540 8.56 15.44 26.19
N LEU A 541 8.45 14.15 26.49
CA LEU A 541 8.92 13.09 25.59
C LEU A 541 8.12 13.09 24.29
N VAL A 542 6.79 13.27 24.39
CA VAL A 542 5.91 13.41 23.22
C VAL A 542 6.33 14.61 22.36
N ALA A 543 6.59 15.77 22.95
CA ALA A 543 7.00 16.99 22.25
C ALA A 543 8.37 16.83 21.58
N LEU A 544 9.36 16.31 22.30
CA LEU A 544 10.71 16.11 21.78
C LEU A 544 10.72 15.12 20.60
N ASN A 545 9.94 14.05 20.69
CA ASN A 545 9.79 13.10 19.59
C ASN A 545 9.12 13.73 18.35
N ALA A 546 8.07 14.54 18.56
CA ALA A 546 7.41 15.27 17.48
C ALA A 546 8.35 16.28 16.81
N LEU A 547 9.16 17.00 17.60
CA LEU A 547 10.10 18.01 17.12
C LEU A 547 11.33 17.41 16.43
N TYR A 548 11.76 16.20 16.80
CA TYR A 548 12.95 15.55 16.25
C TYR A 548 12.73 14.93 14.86
N ARG A 549 12.23 15.75 13.92
CA ARG A 549 11.98 15.39 12.52
C ARG A 549 12.51 16.48 11.57
N PRO A 550 12.86 16.15 10.32
CA PRO A 550 13.22 17.15 9.31
C PRO A 550 12.12 18.20 9.14
N GLY A 551 12.46 19.48 9.33
CA GLY A 551 11.49 20.58 9.39
C GLY A 551 11.39 21.17 10.81
N PRO A 552 10.63 20.55 11.74
CA PRO A 552 10.43 21.07 13.09
C PRO A 552 11.69 21.01 13.98
N MET A 553 12.74 20.27 13.61
CA MET A 553 14.00 20.23 14.38
C MET A 553 14.59 21.62 14.67
N GLY A 554 14.35 22.60 13.79
CA GLY A 554 14.77 23.98 14.01
C GLY A 554 14.14 24.66 15.24
N ASN A 555 13.01 24.14 15.73
CA ASN A 555 12.32 24.67 16.91
C ASN A 555 12.78 24.05 18.23
N ILE A 556 13.60 22.98 18.19
CA ILE A 556 14.11 22.33 19.41
C ILE A 556 14.86 23.31 20.32
N PRO A 557 15.79 24.17 19.82
CA PRO A 557 16.47 25.13 20.68
C PRO A 557 15.51 26.07 21.42
N LYS A 558 14.49 26.60 20.72
CA LYS A 558 13.47 27.46 21.33
C LYS A 558 12.70 26.72 22.42
N TYR A 559 12.21 25.50 22.13
CA TYR A 559 11.51 24.66 23.11
C TYR A 559 12.36 24.44 24.37
N VAL A 560 13.62 24.02 24.19
CA VAL A 560 14.54 23.71 25.28
C VAL A 560 14.90 24.94 26.11
N ASP A 561 15.15 26.08 25.47
CA ASP A 561 15.54 27.30 26.17
C ASP A 561 14.36 27.95 26.89
N SER A 562 13.15 27.91 26.31
CA SER A 562 11.91 28.33 26.99
C SER A 562 11.59 27.45 28.19
N LYS A 563 11.66 26.12 28.03
CA LYS A 563 11.46 25.17 29.12
C LYS A 563 12.43 25.41 30.29
N ASN A 564 13.71 25.58 29.99
CA ASN A 564 14.75 25.78 30.99
C ASN A 564 14.77 27.22 31.56
N GLY A 565 13.82 28.08 31.18
CA GLY A 565 13.73 29.47 31.65
C GLY A 565 14.85 30.39 31.17
N LYS A 566 15.59 30.01 30.12
CA LYS A 566 16.62 30.87 29.51
C LYS A 566 16.01 31.94 28.60
N ILE A 567 14.86 31.64 28.01
CA ILE A 567 14.06 32.56 27.19
C ILE A 567 12.66 32.61 27.80
N ALA A 568 12.04 33.80 27.83
CA ALA A 568 10.66 33.93 28.28
C ALA A 568 9.71 33.17 27.36
N ILE A 569 8.68 32.54 27.93
CA ILE A 569 7.61 31.94 27.13
C ILE A 569 6.78 33.08 26.55
N GLU A 570 6.69 33.14 25.23
CA GLU A 570 5.93 34.14 24.50
C GLU A 570 4.79 33.47 23.72
N TYR A 571 3.58 34.00 23.90
CA TYR A 571 2.40 33.62 23.14
C TYR A 571 2.04 34.74 22.17
N TYR A 572 1.58 34.39 20.96
CA TYR A 572 1.15 35.39 19.98
C TYR A 572 -0.13 36.12 20.39
N HIS A 573 -0.93 35.52 21.28
CA HIS A 573 -2.15 36.06 21.86
C HIS A 573 -2.40 35.39 23.23
N GLU A 574 -3.08 36.07 24.15
CA GLU A 574 -3.36 35.56 25.51
C GLU A 574 -4.21 34.29 25.50
N ASP A 575 -5.21 34.21 24.62
CA ASP A 575 -6.05 33.02 24.43
C ASP A 575 -5.30 31.75 23.99
N LEU A 576 -4.04 31.88 23.59
CA LEU A 576 -3.21 30.73 23.19
C LEU A 576 -2.42 30.13 24.36
N GLU A 577 -2.43 30.76 25.53
CA GLU A 577 -1.66 30.29 26.68
C GLU A 577 -2.05 28.87 27.06
N GLU A 578 -3.33 28.57 27.30
CA GLU A 578 -3.77 27.23 27.69
C GLU A 578 -3.42 26.14 26.65
N ILE A 579 -3.47 26.48 25.36
CA ILE A 579 -3.18 25.54 24.25
C ILE A 579 -1.68 25.24 24.13
N LEU A 580 -0.83 26.27 24.33
CA LEU A 580 0.60 26.20 24.04
C LEU A 580 1.48 26.07 25.29
N LYS A 581 0.90 26.20 26.49
CA LYS A 581 1.59 26.04 27.76
C LYS A 581 2.28 24.67 27.91
N PRO A 582 1.67 23.52 27.53
CA PRO A 582 2.34 22.23 27.60
C PRO A 582 3.58 22.12 26.68
N THR A 583 3.70 22.99 25.67
CA THR A 583 4.82 23.01 24.72
C THR A 583 5.63 24.30 24.78
N TYR A 584 5.55 25.03 25.90
CA TYR A 584 6.32 26.22 26.20
C TYR A 584 6.22 27.31 25.12
N GLY A 585 5.03 27.52 24.55
CA GLY A 585 4.76 28.53 23.52
C GLY A 585 5.18 28.13 22.10
N VAL A 586 5.65 26.89 21.89
CA VAL A 586 5.99 26.35 20.57
C VAL A 586 4.81 25.57 20.02
N ILE A 587 4.38 25.84 18.79
CA ILE A 587 3.35 25.03 18.12
C ILE A 587 4.02 23.74 17.63
N VAL A 588 3.71 22.62 18.28
CA VAL A 588 4.32 21.31 18.00
C VAL A 588 3.31 20.36 17.36
N TYR A 589 2.08 20.34 17.88
CA TYR A 589 1.08 19.34 17.51
C TYR A 589 0.11 19.85 16.44
N GLN A 590 -0.48 18.91 15.70
CA GLN A 590 -1.53 19.22 14.74
C GLN A 590 -2.82 19.65 15.42
N GLU A 591 -3.10 19.06 16.57
CA GLU A 591 -4.20 19.34 17.47
C GLU A 591 -4.11 20.78 17.99
N GLN A 592 -2.90 21.26 18.32
CA GLN A 592 -2.69 22.67 18.69
C GLN A 592 -3.04 23.62 17.54
N VAL A 593 -2.68 23.29 16.29
CA VAL A 593 -3.08 24.08 15.12
C VAL A 593 -4.60 24.12 14.99
N MET A 594 -5.29 23.01 15.24
CA MET A 594 -6.74 22.94 15.19
C MET A 594 -7.38 23.77 16.30
N GLN A 595 -6.89 23.67 17.53
CA GLN A 595 -7.35 24.46 18.67
C GLN A 595 -7.10 25.95 18.46
N ILE A 596 -5.97 26.36 17.88
CA ILE A 596 -5.71 27.76 17.51
C ILE A 596 -6.75 28.25 16.50
N ALA A 597 -7.08 27.43 15.49
CA ALA A 597 -8.10 27.77 14.51
C ALA A 597 -9.50 27.93 15.12
N GLN A 598 -9.86 27.08 16.07
CA GLN A 598 -11.10 27.21 16.82
C GLN A 598 -11.10 28.46 17.70
N THR A 599 -10.07 28.63 18.53
CA THR A 599 -10.02 29.68 19.54
C THR A 599 -9.87 31.07 18.91
N ILE A 600 -9.02 31.23 17.90
CA ILE A 600 -8.81 32.54 17.27
C ILE A 600 -9.76 32.75 16.09
N GLY A 601 -9.92 31.75 15.22
CA GLY A 601 -10.67 31.88 13.97
C GLY A 601 -12.16 31.49 14.06
N GLY A 602 -12.66 31.06 15.21
CA GLY A 602 -14.07 30.65 15.39
C GLY A 602 -14.45 29.36 14.66
N TYR A 603 -13.47 28.52 14.29
CA TYR A 603 -13.73 27.26 13.58
C TYR A 603 -14.40 26.21 14.48
N THR A 604 -15.24 25.35 13.91
CA THR A 604 -15.55 24.05 14.54
C THR A 604 -14.32 23.14 14.47
N MET A 605 -14.21 22.14 15.35
CA MET A 605 -13.08 21.18 15.28
C MET A 605 -13.03 20.42 13.95
N ALA A 606 -14.20 20.11 13.38
CA ALA A 606 -14.32 19.52 12.05
C ALA A 606 -13.71 20.42 10.96
N GLN A 607 -14.03 21.71 10.97
CA GLN A 607 -13.46 22.70 10.04
C GLN A 607 -11.96 22.91 10.26
N ALA A 608 -11.51 22.84 11.51
CA ALA A 608 -10.11 22.99 11.86
C ALA A 608 -9.24 21.85 11.30
N ASP A 609 -9.73 20.59 11.27
CA ASP A 609 -9.01 19.49 10.59
C ASP A 609 -8.96 19.70 9.06
N ILE A 610 -10.01 20.26 8.45
CA ILE A 610 -10.00 20.62 7.02
C ILE A 610 -8.91 21.65 6.73
N LEU A 611 -8.82 22.71 7.55
CA LEU A 611 -7.77 23.73 7.46
C LEU A 611 -6.38 23.11 7.56
N ARG A 612 -6.15 22.28 8.57
CA ARG A 612 -4.86 21.59 8.78
C ARG A 612 -4.47 20.75 7.55
N ARG A 613 -5.42 20.05 6.93
CA ARG A 613 -5.16 19.29 5.69
C ARG A 613 -4.84 20.19 4.51
N ALA A 614 -5.51 21.33 4.38
CA ALA A 614 -5.22 22.32 3.34
C ALA A 614 -3.78 22.85 3.46
N MET A 615 -3.33 23.15 4.69
CA MET A 615 -1.95 23.54 4.98
C MET A 615 -0.95 22.43 4.56
N GLY A 616 -1.28 21.17 4.86
CA GLY A 616 -0.44 20.02 4.47
C GLY A 616 -0.32 19.84 2.95
N LYS A 617 -1.40 20.04 2.19
CA LYS A 617 -1.41 19.96 0.72
C LYS A 617 -0.78 21.18 0.04
N LYS A 618 -0.65 22.30 0.74
CA LYS A 618 -0.17 23.59 0.22
C LYS A 618 -0.94 24.06 -1.02
N ASP A 619 -2.24 23.74 -1.12
CA ASP A 619 -3.07 24.18 -2.23
C ASP A 619 -3.36 25.69 -2.15
N PRO A 620 -2.86 26.52 -3.08
CA PRO A 620 -2.98 27.97 -2.97
C PRO A 620 -4.43 28.46 -2.95
N ALA A 621 -5.32 27.81 -3.71
CA ALA A 621 -6.71 28.21 -3.82
C ALA A 621 -7.49 27.95 -2.53
N THR A 622 -7.34 26.76 -1.94
CA THR A 622 -7.95 26.44 -0.64
C THR A 622 -7.37 27.31 0.48
N MET A 623 -6.05 27.51 0.51
CA MET A 623 -5.40 28.35 1.52
C MET A 623 -5.87 29.81 1.48
N ALA A 624 -6.16 30.36 0.30
CA ALA A 624 -6.70 31.72 0.18
C ALA A 624 -8.10 31.83 0.79
N LYS A 625 -8.98 30.86 0.52
CA LYS A 625 -10.34 30.81 1.10
C LYS A 625 -10.31 30.69 2.62
N GLU A 626 -9.48 29.77 3.12
CA GLU A 626 -9.34 29.56 4.56
C GLU A 626 -8.76 30.79 5.27
N LYS A 627 -7.84 31.51 4.62
CA LYS A 627 -7.30 32.75 5.18
C LYS A 627 -8.39 33.81 5.38
N GLU A 628 -9.27 34.02 4.40
CA GLU A 628 -10.36 34.98 4.51
C GLU A 628 -11.31 34.59 5.66
N LYS A 629 -11.66 33.31 5.74
CA LYS A 629 -12.51 32.79 6.82
C LYS A 629 -11.88 32.96 8.20
N PHE A 630 -10.60 32.63 8.35
CA PHE A 630 -9.87 32.80 9.61
C PHE A 630 -9.82 34.26 10.05
N ILE A 631 -9.54 35.19 9.13
CA ILE A 631 -9.50 36.62 9.45
C ILE A 631 -10.89 37.11 9.86
N ALA A 632 -11.95 36.71 9.14
CA ALA A 632 -13.31 37.10 9.46
C ALA A 632 -13.71 36.64 10.87
N GLY A 633 -13.47 35.38 11.21
CA GLY A 633 -13.76 34.84 12.55
C GLY A 633 -12.91 35.49 13.65
N ALA A 634 -11.65 35.80 13.38
CA ALA A 634 -10.76 36.47 14.33
C ALA A 634 -11.11 37.96 14.56
N VAL A 635 -11.85 38.59 13.65
CA VAL A 635 -12.34 39.98 13.83
C VAL A 635 -13.69 40.01 14.55
N GLU A 636 -14.50 38.97 14.37
CA GLU A 636 -15.81 38.85 15.03
C GLU A 636 -15.70 38.52 16.52
N LYS A 637 -14.65 37.80 16.89
CA LYS A 637 -14.31 37.46 18.27
C LYS A 637 -13.48 38.55 18.93
#